data_AF-A0A177A3F1-F1
#
_entry.id   AF-A0A177A3F1-F1
#
_cell.length_a   1.000
_cell.length_b   1.000
_cell.length_c   1.000
_cell.angle_alpha   90.00
_cell.angle_beta   90.00
_cell.angle_gamma   90.00
#
_symmetry.space_group_name_H-M   'P 1'
#
loop_
_entity.id
_entity.type
_entity.pdbx_description
1 polymer ?
#
loop_
_entity_poly.entity_id
_entity_poly.type
_entity_poly.pdbx_seq_one_letter_code
_entity_poly.pdbx_strand_id
1 'polypeptide(L)'
;MSVRAPCFGIVFSSHPIPLSWWVPQTIPIRNAHPTNESTHQRGSSGGNRVIYDSSDKKVTQIVSYIRIRPSFCLGGYIEPLPVFPPPFPKHNFSLWSRHFRVAPPFCQLSTFSLSAVPLVVMEKIPTILSFVGGAKEEVVHPIGPLTASEITRAASLLKASWPANTDFNFKAVTLLEPLKAELLPYLQAERSGSTLVKIDRRAFVLYYIRNTDKLHEAVINLSEGKIESNVRLGANVHSNADGDEILMVEKVALEDKGMKAAIAKLQLPECSVVIVDPWIYGSDGVHDGKRMFQCFIYMKDPKHANEPDANHYAMPLPISPVICAETMKVIRIDVLPTGADATIKELGPYKMHPANEYIPEAQTLRTDLKPLNVVQPEGASFTVSNFSDLGRTVGWQKWNFKIGFNLREGMVLYDVHYDGRPLFYRLSLSDMNIPYADPRHPYHKKAAFDLGDAGAGIMANNLKLGCDCLGSIHYVSAILNNSAGEPLPMDNVVCIHEQDNGIGWKHTNYRTGRAAIVRNRELVIQSIITVANYEYILAFVFNQAGEVAYEVRATGILSTSPIDEGLTVPYGTVVHPGVLAAHHQHIMSLRIDPMLDGPLNRLVYDEAHPMPVSDSNPHGVGYTVAETLVLTSAGLDLDSNTNRIFRIANAAVHNPVNGAAVSYKIHAPNFQKMLASPTSFHHRRAEFADHNVYVTAHRDDELYAGGRYTNQSRGGTGVRSWAERGDSVEDKDIVVWVQFGINHVPRVEDFPVMPCETMRVALKPVNFFSRNPAIDVPPSTQATNKSVLVAAEGTKAEATVGVEGKVCCVKEVN
;
A
#
# COMPACT_ATOMS: atom_id res chain seq x y z
N MET A 1 -45.57 57.95 8.26
CA MET A 1 -46.48 57.11 7.43
C MET A 1 -46.29 55.65 7.82
N SER A 2 -47.33 54.84 7.76
CA SER A 2 -47.28 53.40 8.05
C SER A 2 -47.83 52.59 6.89
N VAL A 3 -47.09 51.59 6.41
CA VAL A 3 -47.63 50.46 5.63
C VAL A 3 -47.01 49.18 6.19
N ARG A 4 -47.79 48.10 6.24
CA ARG A 4 -47.41 46.81 6.83
C ARG A 4 -46.69 45.93 5.80
N ALA A 5 -45.73 45.13 6.25
CA ALA A 5 -45.34 43.90 5.55
C ALA A 5 -46.22 42.73 6.05
N PRO A 6 -46.59 41.76 5.19
CA PRO A 6 -47.46 40.64 5.58
C PRO A 6 -46.69 39.54 6.31
N CYS A 7 -47.33 38.95 7.33
CA CYS A 7 -46.85 37.71 7.94
C CYS A 7 -47.33 36.51 7.12
N PHE A 8 -46.40 35.71 6.59
CA PHE A 8 -46.68 34.33 6.17
C PHE A 8 -46.20 33.37 7.25
N GLY A 9 -47.14 32.73 7.96
CA GLY A 9 -46.83 31.64 8.88
C GLY A 9 -46.57 30.35 8.12
N ILE A 10 -45.47 29.68 8.42
CA ILE A 10 -45.17 28.35 7.86
C ILE A 10 -45.99 27.31 8.63
N VAL A 11 -46.91 26.65 7.93
CA VAL A 11 -47.70 25.54 8.48
C VAL A 11 -46.85 24.26 8.44
N PHE A 12 -46.61 23.67 9.61
CA PHE A 12 -46.11 22.30 9.68
C PHE A 12 -47.25 21.33 9.34
N SER A 13 -47.24 20.77 8.12
CA SER A 13 -48.11 19.65 7.77
C SER A 13 -47.58 18.36 8.38
N SER A 14 -48.23 17.88 9.43
CA SER A 14 -48.03 16.53 9.96
C SER A 14 -48.80 15.52 9.10
N HIS A 15 -48.11 14.51 8.58
CA HIS A 15 -48.70 13.30 7.99
C HIS A 15 -48.03 12.08 8.62
N PRO A 16 -48.79 11.19 9.30
CA PRO A 16 -48.22 10.00 9.93
C PRO A 16 -47.96 8.91 8.89
N ILE A 17 -46.71 8.44 8.80
CA ILE A 17 -46.36 7.22 8.07
C ILE A 17 -46.53 6.04 9.04
N PRO A 18 -47.28 4.98 8.70
CA PRO A 18 -47.50 3.85 9.60
C PRO A 18 -46.26 2.96 9.71
N LEU A 19 -45.76 2.74 10.93
CA LEU A 19 -44.77 1.69 11.18
C LEU A 19 -45.44 0.31 11.06
N SER A 20 -44.84 -0.58 10.27
CA SER A 20 -45.06 -2.02 10.38
C SER A 20 -43.84 -2.79 9.85
N TRP A 21 -43.62 -3.99 10.41
CA TRP A 21 -42.64 -4.99 9.97
C TRP A 21 -41.15 -4.63 9.95
N TRP A 22 -40.49 -4.74 11.10
CA TRP A 22 -39.20 -5.46 11.20
C TRP A 22 -39.16 -6.19 12.56
N VAL A 23 -38.95 -7.52 12.53
CA VAL A 23 -38.86 -8.37 13.72
C VAL A 23 -37.53 -9.12 13.69
N PRO A 24 -36.54 -8.77 14.54
CA PRO A 24 -35.34 -9.59 14.70
C PRO A 24 -35.67 -10.83 15.53
N GLN A 25 -35.47 -12.02 14.96
CA GLN A 25 -35.48 -13.26 15.76
C GLN A 25 -34.18 -13.34 16.57
N THR A 26 -34.27 -13.24 17.89
CA THR A 26 -33.12 -13.39 18.79
C THR A 26 -32.96 -14.84 19.24
N ILE A 27 -31.85 -15.48 18.82
CA ILE A 27 -31.44 -16.81 19.27
C ILE A 27 -30.50 -16.65 20.48
N PRO A 28 -30.86 -17.14 21.68
CA PRO A 28 -30.01 -17.00 22.87
C PRO A 28 -28.92 -18.07 22.92
N ILE A 29 -27.71 -17.74 22.45
CA ILE A 29 -26.51 -18.53 22.71
C ILE A 29 -26.06 -18.28 24.17
N ARG A 30 -25.86 -19.35 24.95
CA ARG A 30 -25.31 -19.26 26.31
C ARG A 30 -23.78 -19.23 26.25
N ASN A 31 -23.18 -18.17 26.79
CA ASN A 31 -21.75 -18.19 27.13
C ASN A 31 -21.51 -19.09 28.34
N ALA A 32 -20.44 -19.88 28.29
CA ALA A 32 -19.90 -20.63 29.43
C ALA A 32 -18.39 -20.39 29.51
N HIS A 33 -17.90 -19.99 30.69
CA HIS A 33 -16.46 -19.86 30.94
C HIS A 33 -15.82 -21.24 31.17
N PRO A 34 -14.64 -21.51 30.58
CA PRO A 34 -13.75 -22.55 31.06
C PRO A 34 -12.70 -21.94 32.01
N THR A 35 -12.71 -22.35 33.28
CA THR A 35 -11.57 -22.20 34.19
C THR A 35 -10.68 -23.43 34.09
N ASN A 36 -9.36 -23.25 33.99
CA ASN A 36 -8.40 -24.34 34.08
C ASN A 36 -8.40 -24.96 35.48
N GLU A 37 -8.48 -26.28 35.57
CA GLU A 37 -7.69 -27.06 36.53
C GLU A 37 -7.50 -28.50 36.04
N SER A 38 -6.53 -29.22 36.59
CA SER A 38 -6.03 -30.47 36.02
C SER A 38 -6.03 -31.63 37.02
N THR A 39 -6.36 -32.84 36.56
CA THR A 39 -5.88 -34.11 37.14
C THR A 39 -6.17 -35.31 36.24
N HIS A 40 -5.34 -36.34 36.31
CA HIS A 40 -5.61 -37.65 35.71
C HIS A 40 -6.57 -38.48 36.58
N GLN A 41 -7.43 -39.29 35.96
CA GLN A 41 -7.42 -40.75 36.15
C GLN A 41 -8.27 -41.52 35.11
N ARG A 42 -8.23 -42.87 35.20
CA ARG A 42 -8.88 -43.82 34.29
C ARG A 42 -10.24 -44.26 34.86
N GLY A 43 -11.24 -44.59 34.03
CA GLY A 43 -12.50 -45.14 34.56
C GLY A 43 -13.58 -45.52 33.54
N SER A 44 -13.54 -46.78 33.12
CA SER A 44 -14.52 -47.54 32.31
C SER A 44 -16.03 -47.37 32.57
N SER A 45 -16.80 -47.61 31.50
CA SER A 45 -18.09 -48.34 31.42
C SER A 45 -19.44 -47.66 31.75
N GLY A 46 -20.48 -48.12 31.04
CA GLY A 46 -21.90 -47.81 31.26
C GLY A 46 -22.39 -46.51 30.61
N GLY A 47 -23.60 -46.43 30.02
CA GLY A 47 -24.60 -47.46 29.77
C GLY A 47 -26.03 -46.99 30.03
N ASN A 48 -26.88 -47.10 29.01
CA ASN A 48 -28.35 -46.88 29.01
C ASN A 48 -28.91 -45.44 29.06
N ARG A 49 -29.57 -45.13 27.94
CA ARG A 49 -30.82 -44.36 27.77
C ARG A 49 -31.77 -44.39 28.99
N VAL A 50 -32.63 -43.37 29.14
CA VAL A 50 -34.11 -43.47 28.91
C VAL A 50 -34.85 -42.14 29.22
N ILE A 51 -35.65 -41.68 28.24
CA ILE A 51 -36.88 -40.84 28.30
C ILE A 51 -36.90 -39.49 29.06
N TYR A 52 -37.40 -38.46 28.36
CA TYR A 52 -38.05 -37.27 28.92
C TYR A 52 -39.57 -37.46 28.91
N ASP A 53 -40.26 -36.99 29.95
CA ASP A 53 -41.68 -36.59 29.89
C ASP A 53 -41.89 -35.32 30.76
N SER A 54 -43.12 -34.83 30.89
CA SER A 54 -43.43 -33.41 30.75
C SER A 54 -44.45 -32.85 31.75
N SER A 55 -44.63 -31.52 31.71
CA SER A 55 -45.69 -30.73 32.38
C SER A 55 -45.51 -30.58 33.93
N ASP A 56 -46.08 -29.59 34.64
CA ASP A 56 -46.88 -28.42 34.25
C ASP A 56 -46.92 -27.33 35.38
N LYS A 57 -47.62 -26.21 35.09
CA LYS A 57 -48.42 -25.36 36.02
C LYS A 57 -47.76 -24.40 37.05
N LYS A 58 -47.85 -23.10 36.69
CA LYS A 58 -48.65 -22.01 37.35
C LYS A 58 -48.23 -21.30 38.66
N VAL A 59 -48.20 -19.95 38.56
CA VAL A 59 -48.90 -18.92 39.40
C VAL A 59 -48.52 -18.83 40.91
N THR A 60 -48.14 -17.67 41.47
CA THR A 60 -49.02 -16.53 41.88
C THR A 60 -48.21 -15.26 42.23
N GLN A 61 -48.83 -14.07 42.21
CA GLN A 61 -48.28 -12.80 42.75
C GLN A 61 -48.45 -12.69 44.29
N ILE A 62 -47.58 -11.92 44.96
CA ILE A 62 -47.90 -11.13 46.18
C ILE A 62 -47.23 -9.75 46.07
N VAL A 63 -47.84 -8.70 46.64
CA VAL A 63 -47.35 -7.31 46.66
C VAL A 63 -47.42 -6.75 48.09
N SER A 64 -46.37 -6.09 48.59
CA SER A 64 -46.42 -5.34 49.86
C SER A 64 -45.42 -4.17 49.95
N TYR A 65 -46.01 -2.97 49.86
CA TYR A 65 -45.52 -1.59 50.02
C TYR A 65 -44.66 -1.20 51.25
N ILE A 66 -44.09 0.04 51.17
CA ILE A 66 -43.80 1.00 52.27
C ILE A 66 -42.52 0.68 53.11
N ARG A 67 -41.64 1.63 53.53
CA ARG A 67 -41.83 3.02 54.04
C ARG A 67 -40.63 3.97 53.81
N ILE A 68 -40.84 5.28 53.98
CA ILE A 68 -39.84 6.38 53.93
C ILE A 68 -39.59 6.96 55.35
N ARG A 69 -38.37 7.43 55.66
CA ARG A 69 -38.13 8.60 56.54
C ARG A 69 -36.86 9.40 56.15
N PRO A 70 -36.86 10.75 56.25
CA PRO A 70 -35.71 11.62 56.00
C PRO A 70 -35.13 12.26 57.29
N SER A 71 -34.02 13.01 57.16
CA SER A 71 -33.56 14.05 58.11
C SER A 71 -32.85 15.20 57.39
N PHE A 72 -32.93 16.41 57.97
CA PHE A 72 -32.30 17.66 57.52
C PHE A 72 -31.26 18.14 58.56
N CYS A 73 -30.30 18.96 58.13
CA CYS A 73 -29.65 19.99 58.97
C CYS A 73 -29.13 21.15 58.08
N LEU A 74 -28.88 22.33 58.66
CA LEU A 74 -28.76 23.59 57.93
C LEU A 74 -27.86 24.62 58.66
N GLY A 75 -27.16 25.48 57.91
CA GLY A 75 -26.51 26.73 58.39
C GLY A 75 -24.98 26.79 58.14
N GLY A 76 -24.37 27.94 57.81
CA GLY A 76 -24.94 29.23 57.37
C GLY A 76 -24.05 30.47 57.62
N TYR A 77 -24.06 31.44 56.68
CA TYR A 77 -23.61 32.87 56.80
C TYR A 77 -22.10 33.14 57.10
N ILE A 78 -21.44 34.29 56.79
CA ILE A 78 -21.76 35.54 56.02
C ILE A 78 -20.46 36.17 55.42
N GLU A 79 -20.63 37.19 54.56
CA GLU A 79 -19.72 38.08 53.77
C GLU A 79 -18.67 38.92 54.59
N PRO A 80 -17.80 39.85 54.06
CA PRO A 80 -17.83 40.59 52.75
C PRO A 80 -16.49 41.01 52.03
N LEU A 81 -16.67 41.84 50.98
CA LEU A 81 -15.75 42.46 49.97
C LEU A 81 -14.96 43.71 50.51
N PRO A 82 -14.37 44.68 49.72
CA PRO A 82 -13.99 44.82 48.28
C PRO A 82 -12.58 45.46 47.99
N VAL A 83 -12.24 45.85 46.73
CA VAL A 83 -11.72 47.19 46.25
C VAL A 83 -10.97 47.14 44.87
N PHE A 84 -10.91 48.28 44.12
CA PHE A 84 -10.44 48.49 42.71
C PHE A 84 -9.18 49.47 42.61
N PRO A 85 -8.81 50.24 41.52
CA PRO A 85 -7.59 49.95 40.72
C PRO A 85 -6.54 51.13 40.51
N PRO A 86 -6.08 51.62 39.30
CA PRO A 86 -4.65 51.98 39.02
C PRO A 86 -4.35 53.48 38.75
N PRO A 87 -3.11 53.90 38.34
CA PRO A 87 -2.87 54.36 36.94
C PRO A 87 -1.40 54.29 36.33
N PHE A 88 -1.27 54.85 35.10
CA PHE A 88 -0.15 55.09 34.13
C PHE A 88 1.06 55.99 34.61
N PRO A 89 2.19 56.29 33.86
CA PRO A 89 2.30 56.54 32.38
C PRO A 89 3.63 56.36 31.55
N LYS A 90 3.45 56.56 30.21
CA LYS A 90 4.30 56.88 29.02
C LYS A 90 5.79 57.31 29.11
N HIS A 91 6.58 56.92 28.08
CA HIS A 91 7.30 57.78 27.08
C HIS A 91 7.60 56.91 25.81
N ASN A 92 7.54 57.28 24.51
CA ASN A 92 7.79 58.45 23.64
C ASN A 92 9.19 58.51 22.97
N PHE A 93 9.30 58.14 21.68
CA PHE A 93 10.12 58.80 20.63
C PHE A 93 9.60 58.46 19.21
N SER A 94 10.10 59.12 18.15
CA SER A 94 9.30 59.36 16.94
C SER A 94 10.08 59.47 15.60
N LEU A 95 9.34 59.24 14.50
CA LEU A 95 9.55 59.75 13.12
C LEU A 95 10.83 59.35 12.35
N TRP A 96 10.61 58.84 11.12
CA TRP A 96 10.84 59.65 9.90
C TRP A 96 10.04 59.08 8.71
N SER A 97 9.96 59.82 7.60
CA SER A 97 9.02 59.51 6.50
C SER A 97 9.48 59.98 5.11
N ARG A 98 9.25 59.15 4.08
CA ARG A 98 9.01 59.46 2.64
C ARG A 98 8.52 58.12 2.02
N HIS A 99 7.35 57.99 1.38
CA HIS A 99 6.83 58.65 0.18
C HIS A 99 7.74 58.58 -1.06
N PHE A 100 7.41 57.66 -1.97
CA PHE A 100 7.37 57.93 -3.41
C PHE A 100 6.34 57.01 -4.10
N ARG A 101 5.64 57.54 -5.11
CA ARG A 101 4.89 56.79 -6.14
C ARG A 101 5.56 57.05 -7.49
N VAL A 102 5.46 56.11 -8.42
CA VAL A 102 5.27 56.34 -9.88
C VAL A 102 4.85 55.00 -10.51
N ALA A 103 4.17 55.04 -11.66
CA ALA A 103 3.61 53.90 -12.39
C ALA A 103 4.24 53.80 -13.81
N PRO A 104 3.97 52.74 -14.62
CA PRO A 104 4.81 52.35 -15.76
C PRO A 104 4.33 52.88 -17.12
N PRO A 105 5.05 52.58 -18.21
CA PRO A 105 4.52 52.56 -19.57
C PRO A 105 4.43 51.14 -20.18
N PHE A 106 3.43 50.93 -21.04
CA PHE A 106 3.31 49.81 -21.99
C PHE A 106 4.02 50.16 -23.32
N CYS A 107 4.36 49.13 -24.13
CA CYS A 107 4.01 49.12 -25.56
C CYS A 107 4.07 47.70 -26.17
N GLN A 108 3.57 47.52 -27.40
CA GLN A 108 3.46 46.25 -28.13
C GLN A 108 3.91 46.40 -29.60
N LEU A 109 4.36 45.29 -30.22
CA LEU A 109 4.21 44.86 -31.65
C LEU A 109 4.56 45.89 -32.78
N SER A 110 5.18 45.53 -33.92
CA SER A 110 4.82 44.40 -34.80
C SER A 110 5.87 44.02 -35.87
N THR A 111 5.60 42.86 -36.49
CA THR A 111 6.19 42.12 -37.64
C THR A 111 6.76 42.87 -38.87
N PHE A 112 7.72 42.23 -39.56
CA PHE A 112 7.80 42.12 -41.04
C PHE A 112 8.61 40.88 -41.50
N SER A 113 8.43 40.46 -42.77
CA SER A 113 9.20 39.42 -43.52
C SER A 113 9.57 39.97 -44.93
N LEU A 114 10.37 39.36 -45.83
CA LEU A 114 10.30 38.03 -46.48
C LEU A 114 11.53 37.81 -47.43
N SER A 115 11.81 36.57 -47.88
CA SER A 115 12.77 36.14 -48.96
C SER A 115 14.30 36.30 -48.66
N ALA A 116 15.23 35.32 -48.78
CA ALA A 116 15.55 34.25 -49.77
C ALA A 116 16.20 34.82 -51.08
N VAL A 117 17.27 34.30 -51.75
CA VAL A 117 17.82 32.95 -52.16
C VAL A 117 19.33 33.16 -52.59
N PRO A 118 20.33 32.22 -52.80
CA PRO A 118 20.43 30.73 -52.80
C PRO A 118 21.57 30.10 -51.89
N LEU A 119 22.66 29.54 -52.48
CA LEU A 119 23.76 28.69 -51.94
C LEU A 119 25.15 29.09 -52.51
N VAL A 120 26.24 28.78 -51.77
CA VAL A 120 27.52 28.26 -52.30
C VAL A 120 28.05 27.19 -51.32
N VAL A 121 28.68 26.12 -51.82
CA VAL A 121 29.24 25.01 -51.01
C VAL A 121 30.76 25.06 -51.00
N MET A 122 31.37 24.85 -49.83
CA MET A 122 32.78 24.48 -49.68
C MET A 122 32.95 23.48 -48.53
N GLU A 123 33.91 22.57 -48.68
CA GLU A 123 34.06 21.38 -47.83
C GLU A 123 34.71 21.70 -46.47
N LYS A 124 34.36 20.95 -45.43
CA LYS A 124 34.99 21.04 -44.10
C LYS A 124 35.98 19.91 -43.89
N ILE A 125 37.25 20.25 -43.66
CA ILE A 125 38.24 19.36 -43.03
C ILE A 125 38.23 19.66 -41.51
N PRO A 126 37.80 18.72 -40.64
CA PRO A 126 37.65 18.97 -39.21
C PRO A 126 38.92 18.64 -38.42
N THR A 127 39.84 19.60 -38.27
CA THR A 127 40.95 19.47 -37.32
C THR A 127 40.48 19.83 -35.90
N ILE A 128 39.94 18.85 -35.16
CA ILE A 128 39.58 19.01 -33.75
C ILE A 128 40.76 18.58 -32.88
N LEU A 129 41.40 19.53 -32.18
CA LEU A 129 42.25 19.18 -31.04
C LEU A 129 41.37 18.80 -29.85
N SER A 130 41.59 17.60 -29.32
CA SER A 130 40.92 17.14 -28.09
C SER A 130 41.39 17.94 -26.89
N PHE A 131 40.61 18.93 -26.47
CA PHE A 131 40.71 19.44 -25.10
C PHE A 131 40.29 18.33 -24.14
N VAL A 132 41.26 17.82 -23.37
CA VAL A 132 40.98 16.93 -22.24
C VAL A 132 40.35 17.77 -21.13
N GLY A 133 39.03 17.96 -21.23
CA GLY A 133 38.24 18.46 -20.12
C GLY A 133 38.38 17.49 -18.95
N GLY A 134 38.88 17.97 -17.81
CA GLY A 134 38.93 17.16 -16.60
C GLY A 134 37.52 16.67 -16.27
N ALA A 135 37.37 15.37 -16.02
CA ALA A 135 36.09 14.79 -15.67
C ALA A 135 35.56 15.51 -14.42
N LYS A 136 34.44 16.21 -14.57
CA LYS A 136 33.75 16.84 -13.45
C LYS A 136 33.22 15.70 -12.60
N GLU A 137 33.78 15.49 -11.40
CA GLU A 137 33.35 14.42 -10.50
C GLU A 137 31.89 14.69 -10.12
N GLU A 138 30.98 13.99 -10.79
CA GLU A 138 29.55 14.21 -10.67
C GLU A 138 29.11 13.57 -9.35
N VAL A 139 28.79 14.42 -8.36
CA VAL A 139 28.55 13.99 -6.98
C VAL A 139 27.19 13.27 -6.90
N VAL A 140 27.20 11.97 -7.18
CA VAL A 140 26.03 11.11 -7.08
C VAL A 140 25.54 11.10 -5.64
N HIS A 141 24.29 11.54 -5.44
CA HIS A 141 23.68 11.59 -4.12
C HIS A 141 23.56 10.18 -3.51
N PRO A 142 23.94 9.94 -2.23
CA PRO A 142 24.15 8.59 -1.69
C PRO A 142 22.95 7.62 -1.81
N ILE A 143 21.71 8.10 -1.63
CA ILE A 143 20.46 7.33 -1.83
C ILE A 143 19.81 7.46 -3.22
N GLY A 144 20.54 7.94 -4.25
CA GLY A 144 20.04 7.85 -5.63
C GLY A 144 19.96 6.38 -6.08
N PRO A 145 18.96 5.94 -6.86
CA PRO A 145 18.99 4.61 -7.48
C PRO A 145 20.27 4.40 -8.30
N LEU A 146 20.71 3.16 -8.50
CA LEU A 146 21.92 2.89 -9.30
C LEU A 146 21.69 3.26 -10.77
N THR A 147 22.65 3.97 -11.37
CA THR A 147 22.60 4.28 -12.81
C THR A 147 22.94 3.05 -13.66
N ALA A 148 22.64 3.12 -14.96
CA ALA A 148 23.03 2.05 -15.90
C ALA A 148 24.54 1.77 -15.92
N SER A 149 25.40 2.80 -15.74
CA SER A 149 26.85 2.61 -15.68
C SER A 149 27.31 2.00 -14.35
N GLU A 150 26.65 2.34 -13.23
CA GLU A 150 26.88 1.71 -11.92
C GLU A 150 26.49 0.22 -11.91
N ILE A 151 25.32 -0.13 -12.47
CA ILE A 151 24.86 -1.52 -12.62
C ILE A 151 25.83 -2.32 -13.49
N THR A 152 26.19 -1.79 -14.66
CA THR A 152 27.15 -2.42 -15.58
C THR A 152 28.51 -2.63 -14.91
N ARG A 153 28.98 -1.65 -14.13
CA ARG A 153 30.27 -1.71 -13.41
C ARG A 153 30.23 -2.72 -12.27
N ALA A 154 29.15 -2.78 -11.49
CA ALA A 154 28.98 -3.79 -10.43
C ALA A 154 29.00 -5.21 -11.00
N ALA A 155 28.21 -5.46 -12.05
CA ALA A 155 28.18 -6.77 -12.71
C ALA A 155 29.52 -7.13 -13.37
N SER A 156 30.22 -6.16 -13.98
CA SER A 156 31.54 -6.37 -14.60
C SER A 156 32.62 -6.70 -13.57
N LEU A 157 32.67 -5.98 -12.45
CA LEU A 157 33.61 -6.25 -11.35
C LEU A 157 33.38 -7.64 -10.75
N LEU A 158 32.11 -8.03 -10.55
CA LEU A 158 31.78 -9.37 -10.09
C LEU A 158 32.20 -10.44 -11.12
N LYS A 159 31.83 -10.30 -12.39
CA LYS A 159 32.20 -11.23 -13.48
C LYS A 159 33.72 -11.44 -13.56
N ALA A 160 34.50 -10.38 -13.40
CA ALA A 160 35.97 -10.42 -13.42
C ALA A 160 36.61 -11.13 -12.20
N SER A 161 35.87 -11.34 -11.10
CA SER A 161 36.34 -12.09 -9.93
C SER A 161 36.17 -13.61 -10.04
N TRP A 162 35.48 -14.09 -11.07
CA TRP A 162 35.24 -15.51 -11.35
C TRP A 162 36.00 -15.97 -12.62
N PRO A 163 36.16 -17.29 -12.84
CA PRO A 163 36.67 -17.81 -14.11
C PRO A 163 35.87 -17.29 -15.31
N ALA A 164 36.54 -16.91 -16.40
CA ALA A 164 35.95 -16.13 -17.51
C ALA A 164 34.70 -16.77 -18.17
N ASN A 165 34.54 -18.09 -18.09
CA ASN A 165 33.40 -18.83 -18.66
C ASN A 165 32.32 -19.18 -17.61
N THR A 166 32.25 -18.43 -16.50
CA THR A 166 31.23 -18.63 -15.45
C THR A 166 29.89 -18.09 -15.95
N ASP A 167 28.88 -18.95 -15.99
CA ASP A 167 27.50 -18.57 -16.31
C ASP A 167 26.78 -18.06 -15.05
N PHE A 168 26.28 -16.83 -15.11
CA PHE A 168 25.59 -16.14 -14.02
C PHE A 168 24.10 -16.01 -14.33
N ASN A 169 23.25 -16.21 -13.33
CA ASN A 169 21.91 -15.61 -13.29
C ASN A 169 21.90 -14.53 -12.19
N PHE A 170 21.89 -13.26 -12.60
CA PHE A 170 21.77 -12.09 -11.71
C PHE A 170 20.32 -11.88 -11.28
N LYS A 171 20.10 -11.86 -9.96
CA LYS A 171 18.78 -11.72 -9.34
C LYS A 171 18.49 -10.32 -8.82
N ALA A 172 19.52 -9.60 -8.40
CA ALA A 172 19.49 -8.17 -8.18
C ALA A 172 20.89 -7.57 -8.34
N VAL A 173 20.96 -6.36 -8.90
CA VAL A 173 22.07 -5.41 -8.82
C VAL A 173 21.43 -4.08 -8.41
N THR A 174 21.48 -3.76 -7.12
CA THR A 174 20.74 -2.62 -6.56
C THR A 174 21.57 -1.85 -5.55
N LEU A 175 21.10 -0.67 -5.15
CA LEU A 175 21.80 0.16 -4.17
C LEU A 175 21.85 -0.59 -2.83
N LEU A 176 23.04 -0.69 -2.22
CA LEU A 176 23.12 -0.89 -0.78
C LEU A 176 22.99 0.49 -0.15
N GLU A 177 21.85 0.75 0.51
CA GLU A 177 21.59 2.05 1.12
C GLU A 177 22.68 2.39 2.16
N PRO A 178 23.16 3.63 2.23
CA PRO A 178 24.14 4.02 3.24
C PRO A 178 23.60 3.84 4.66
N LEU A 179 24.49 3.56 5.60
CA LEU A 179 24.15 3.44 7.02
C LEU A 179 23.44 4.73 7.49
N LYS A 180 22.34 4.60 8.24
CA LYS A 180 21.54 5.75 8.69
C LYS A 180 22.37 6.78 9.48
N ALA A 181 23.37 6.28 10.23
CA ALA A 181 24.34 7.11 10.96
C ALA A 181 25.26 7.96 10.06
N GLU A 182 25.53 7.52 8.82
CA GLU A 182 26.30 8.29 7.82
C GLU A 182 25.38 9.22 7.02
N LEU A 183 24.18 8.76 6.66
CA LEU A 183 23.28 9.51 5.80
C LEU A 183 22.62 10.70 6.51
N LEU A 184 22.28 10.60 7.80
CA LEU A 184 21.64 11.70 8.53
C LEU A 184 22.50 12.99 8.56
N PRO A 185 23.82 12.93 8.88
CA PRO A 185 24.72 14.08 8.71
C PRO A 185 24.80 14.62 7.27
N TYR A 186 24.80 13.74 6.27
CA TYR A 186 24.81 14.16 4.85
C TYR A 186 23.55 14.95 4.48
N LEU A 187 22.37 14.42 4.82
CA LEU A 187 21.07 15.07 4.54
C LEU A 187 20.93 16.39 5.30
N GLN A 188 21.44 16.46 6.54
CA GLN A 188 21.51 17.72 7.28
C GLN A 188 22.41 18.75 6.57
N ALA A 189 23.60 18.35 6.13
CA ALA A 189 24.54 19.22 5.41
C ALA A 189 23.99 19.69 4.05
N GLU A 190 23.29 18.82 3.32
CA GLU A 190 22.59 19.17 2.06
C GLU A 190 21.55 20.27 2.32
N ARG A 191 20.65 20.07 3.29
CA ARG A 191 19.60 21.05 3.63
C ARG A 191 20.17 22.37 4.16
N SER A 192 21.32 22.36 4.84
CA SER A 192 21.99 23.58 5.32
C SER A 192 22.98 24.20 4.32
N GLY A 193 23.05 23.71 3.07
CA GLY A 193 23.99 24.21 2.06
C GLY A 193 25.46 24.15 2.47
N SER A 194 25.79 23.19 3.35
CA SER A 194 27.09 23.04 4.00
C SER A 194 27.95 21.98 3.29
N THR A 195 29.22 21.84 3.68
CA THR A 195 30.13 20.87 3.07
C THR A 195 29.61 19.44 3.24
N LEU A 196 29.28 18.79 2.11
CA LEU A 196 28.83 17.41 2.07
C LEU A 196 29.97 16.46 2.44
N VAL A 197 29.66 15.43 3.24
CA VAL A 197 30.58 14.32 3.53
C VAL A 197 30.59 13.37 2.32
N LYS A 198 31.76 12.88 1.90
CA LYS A 198 31.83 11.81 0.89
C LYS A 198 31.43 10.48 1.54
N ILE A 199 30.27 9.96 1.14
CA ILE A 199 29.80 8.61 1.47
C ILE A 199 30.18 7.68 0.31
N ASP A 200 30.60 6.46 0.65
CA ASP A 200 30.98 5.47 -0.35
C ASP A 200 29.76 4.82 -1.02
N ARG A 201 29.81 4.76 -2.34
CA ARG A 201 28.72 4.26 -3.17
C ARG A 201 28.80 2.75 -3.28
N ARG A 202 27.81 2.01 -2.77
CA ARG A 202 27.83 0.54 -2.71
C ARG A 202 26.66 -0.09 -3.47
N ALA A 203 26.93 -1.18 -4.18
CA ALA A 203 25.91 -2.01 -4.82
C ALA A 203 25.80 -3.35 -4.10
N PHE A 204 24.60 -3.74 -3.72
CA PHE A 204 24.25 -5.11 -3.33
C PHE A 204 23.96 -5.93 -4.59
N VAL A 205 24.60 -7.10 -4.71
CA VAL A 205 24.45 -8.00 -5.85
C VAL A 205 24.07 -9.39 -5.37
N LEU A 206 22.96 -9.92 -5.87
CA LEU A 206 22.44 -11.25 -5.56
C LEU A 206 22.42 -12.08 -6.86
N TYR A 207 23.00 -13.27 -6.86
CA TYR A 207 23.15 -14.06 -8.08
C TYR A 207 23.30 -15.58 -7.84
N TYR A 208 22.86 -16.38 -8.81
CA TYR A 208 23.21 -17.79 -8.94
C TYR A 208 24.37 -17.97 -9.92
N ILE A 209 25.18 -19.01 -9.69
CA ILE A 209 25.87 -19.69 -10.81
C ILE A 209 24.79 -20.53 -11.53
N ARG A 210 24.54 -20.25 -12.82
CA ARG A 210 23.36 -20.78 -13.53
C ARG A 210 23.35 -22.32 -13.56
N ASN A 211 22.16 -22.91 -13.45
CA ASN A 211 21.94 -24.36 -13.34
C ASN A 211 22.69 -25.02 -12.16
N THR A 212 22.76 -24.34 -11.02
CA THR A 212 23.29 -24.88 -9.75
C THR A 212 22.48 -24.39 -8.54
N ASP A 213 22.74 -24.96 -7.37
CA ASP A 213 22.21 -24.51 -6.08
C ASP A 213 22.93 -23.25 -5.53
N LYS A 214 23.98 -22.77 -6.18
CA LYS A 214 24.96 -21.83 -5.62
C LYS A 214 24.49 -20.38 -5.70
N LEU A 215 23.54 -20.02 -4.84
CA LEU A 215 23.19 -18.63 -4.55
C LEU A 215 24.35 -17.94 -3.81
N HIS A 216 24.68 -16.73 -4.23
CA HIS A 216 25.66 -15.86 -3.60
C HIS A 216 25.11 -14.45 -3.45
N GLU A 217 25.52 -13.76 -2.39
CA GLU A 217 25.40 -12.30 -2.26
C GLU A 217 26.79 -11.65 -2.27
N ALA A 218 26.89 -10.43 -2.77
CA ALA A 218 28.12 -9.66 -2.81
C ALA A 218 27.84 -8.16 -2.58
N VAL A 219 28.81 -7.47 -1.98
CA VAL A 219 28.83 -6.00 -1.86
C VAL A 219 29.97 -5.46 -2.70
N ILE A 220 29.64 -4.62 -3.67
CA ILE A 220 30.59 -3.98 -4.58
C ILE A 220 30.69 -2.49 -4.22
N ASN A 221 31.86 -2.03 -3.81
CA ASN A 221 32.13 -0.61 -3.59
C ASN A 221 32.48 0.02 -4.94
N LEU A 222 31.57 0.85 -5.44
CA LEU A 222 31.67 1.56 -6.72
C LEU A 222 32.53 2.83 -6.61
N SER A 223 32.68 3.42 -5.41
CA SER A 223 33.66 4.50 -5.22
C SER A 223 35.09 4.01 -5.44
N GLU A 224 35.47 2.92 -4.77
CA GLU A 224 36.83 2.34 -4.88
C GLU A 224 37.00 1.38 -6.07
N GLY A 225 35.91 0.80 -6.60
CA GLY A 225 35.96 -0.21 -7.65
C GLY A 225 36.39 -1.60 -7.17
N LYS A 226 36.10 -1.96 -5.92
CA LYS A 226 36.47 -3.24 -5.30
C LYS A 226 35.24 -4.06 -4.88
N ILE A 227 35.44 -5.36 -4.72
CA ILE A 227 34.49 -6.25 -4.02
C ILE A 227 34.85 -6.21 -2.53
N GLU A 228 33.87 -5.87 -1.68
CA GLU A 228 34.04 -5.85 -0.22
C GLU A 228 33.60 -7.17 0.42
N SER A 229 32.58 -7.82 -0.14
CA SER A 229 32.15 -9.17 0.24
C SER A 229 31.65 -9.95 -0.99
N ASN A 230 31.80 -11.28 -0.94
CA ASN A 230 31.16 -12.22 -1.86
C ASN A 230 31.00 -13.56 -1.13
N VAL A 231 29.77 -13.95 -0.81
CA VAL A 231 29.43 -15.02 0.14
C VAL A 231 28.42 -15.96 -0.48
N ARG A 232 28.72 -17.28 -0.50
CA ARG A 232 27.73 -18.31 -0.86
C ARG A 232 26.74 -18.49 0.27
N LEU A 233 25.45 -18.41 -0.03
CA LEU A 233 24.38 -18.58 0.96
C LEU A 233 24.10 -20.06 1.28
N GLY A 234 23.47 -20.28 2.42
CA GLY A 234 23.21 -21.62 2.98
C GLY A 234 22.06 -22.38 2.32
N ALA A 235 21.87 -23.64 2.74
CA ALA A 235 20.74 -24.45 2.32
C ALA A 235 19.40 -23.87 2.82
N ASN A 236 18.33 -24.02 2.02
CA ASN A 236 17.01 -23.39 2.22
C ASN A 236 17.00 -21.85 2.06
N VAL A 237 18.06 -21.25 1.51
CA VAL A 237 18.09 -19.84 1.13
C VAL A 237 17.96 -19.73 -0.39
N HIS A 238 16.88 -19.09 -0.86
CA HIS A 238 16.53 -19.06 -2.28
C HIS A 238 16.10 -17.66 -2.71
N SER A 239 16.47 -17.29 -3.94
CA SER A 239 16.12 -15.96 -4.50
C SER A 239 14.71 -15.93 -5.10
N ASN A 240 14.18 -14.72 -5.22
CA ASN A 240 13.09 -14.35 -6.12
C ASN A 240 13.21 -14.98 -7.52
N ALA A 241 12.08 -15.17 -8.19
CA ALA A 241 12.03 -15.46 -9.62
C ALA A 241 12.56 -14.27 -10.45
N ASP A 242 12.88 -14.53 -11.72
CA ASP A 242 13.17 -13.48 -12.71
C ASP A 242 12.44 -13.79 -14.03
N GLY A 243 12.23 -12.80 -14.90
CA GLY A 243 11.42 -12.97 -16.11
C GLY A 243 11.96 -14.02 -17.09
N ASP A 244 13.27 -14.09 -17.28
CA ASP A 244 13.90 -15.08 -18.15
C ASP A 244 13.72 -16.51 -17.59
N GLU A 245 13.80 -16.64 -16.27
CA GLU A 245 13.55 -17.88 -15.54
C GLU A 245 12.08 -18.33 -15.62
N ILE A 246 11.11 -17.42 -15.47
CA ILE A 246 9.67 -17.73 -15.60
C ILE A 246 9.36 -18.24 -17.01
N LEU A 247 9.78 -17.52 -18.06
CA LEU A 247 9.57 -17.92 -19.46
C LEU A 247 10.25 -19.27 -19.79
N MET A 248 11.43 -19.52 -19.22
CA MET A 248 12.11 -20.81 -19.38
C MET A 248 11.37 -21.95 -18.66
N VAL A 249 10.76 -21.70 -17.50
CA VAL A 249 9.99 -22.71 -16.74
C VAL A 249 8.68 -23.06 -17.46
N GLU A 250 7.96 -22.10 -18.03
CA GLU A 250 6.83 -22.38 -18.94
C GLU A 250 7.27 -23.28 -20.10
N LYS A 251 8.33 -22.89 -20.81
CA LYS A 251 8.86 -23.66 -21.95
C LYS A 251 9.23 -25.09 -21.57
N VAL A 252 9.91 -25.28 -20.43
CA VAL A 252 10.30 -26.61 -19.93
C VAL A 252 9.07 -27.47 -19.59
N ALA A 253 8.00 -26.88 -19.05
CA ALA A 253 6.74 -27.59 -18.80
C ALA A 253 6.09 -28.02 -20.12
N LEU A 254 5.94 -27.11 -21.09
CA LEU A 254 5.33 -27.39 -22.40
C LEU A 254 6.17 -28.35 -23.26
N GLU A 255 7.50 -28.37 -23.11
CA GLU A 255 8.36 -29.24 -23.90
C GLU A 255 8.44 -30.70 -23.38
N ASP A 256 8.16 -30.95 -22.09
CA ASP A 256 8.33 -32.26 -21.46
C ASP A 256 7.44 -33.38 -22.03
N LYS A 257 7.98 -34.60 -22.06
CA LYS A 257 7.30 -35.82 -22.54
C LYS A 257 6.25 -36.34 -21.58
N GLY A 258 6.49 -36.25 -20.26
CA GLY A 258 5.51 -36.60 -19.24
C GLY A 258 4.32 -35.65 -19.29
N MET A 259 4.60 -34.34 -19.41
CA MET A 259 3.57 -33.31 -19.49
C MET A 259 2.71 -33.46 -20.76
N LYS A 260 3.34 -33.66 -21.93
CA LYS A 260 2.62 -33.99 -23.17
C LYS A 260 1.76 -35.25 -23.05
N ALA A 261 2.23 -36.29 -22.37
CA ALA A 261 1.45 -37.50 -22.13
C ALA A 261 0.28 -37.27 -21.15
N ALA A 262 0.43 -36.37 -20.16
CA ALA A 262 -0.64 -35.97 -19.26
C ALA A 262 -1.72 -35.14 -19.97
N ILE A 263 -1.32 -34.15 -20.78
CA ILE A 263 -2.23 -33.37 -21.64
C ILE A 263 -2.98 -34.28 -22.62
N ALA A 264 -2.31 -35.27 -23.21
CA ALA A 264 -2.95 -36.21 -24.15
C ALA A 264 -4.07 -37.05 -23.49
N LYS A 265 -3.96 -37.38 -22.19
CA LYS A 265 -5.05 -38.04 -21.45
C LYS A 265 -6.30 -37.16 -21.29
N LEU A 266 -6.13 -35.84 -21.27
CA LEU A 266 -7.23 -34.87 -21.16
C LEU A 266 -8.06 -34.76 -22.45
N GLN A 267 -7.57 -35.27 -23.59
CA GLN A 267 -8.30 -35.26 -24.87
C GLN A 267 -8.88 -33.87 -25.21
N LEU A 268 -8.08 -32.82 -24.99
CA LEU A 268 -8.49 -31.43 -25.22
C LEU A 268 -8.97 -31.24 -26.68
N PRO A 269 -9.94 -30.35 -26.94
CA PRO A 269 -10.41 -30.06 -28.30
C PRO A 269 -9.28 -29.71 -29.28
N GLU A 270 -9.51 -29.96 -30.56
CA GLU A 270 -8.63 -29.48 -31.63
C GLU A 270 -8.43 -27.96 -31.53
N CYS A 271 -7.22 -27.49 -31.84
CA CYS A 271 -6.76 -26.10 -31.66
C CYS A 271 -6.72 -25.57 -30.22
N SER A 272 -6.87 -26.40 -29.17
CA SER A 272 -6.66 -25.94 -27.78
C SER A 272 -5.22 -25.47 -27.52
N VAL A 273 -5.07 -24.24 -27.03
CA VAL A 273 -3.78 -23.68 -26.59
C VAL A 273 -3.67 -23.84 -25.07
N VAL A 274 -2.67 -24.60 -24.62
CA VAL A 274 -2.36 -24.78 -23.19
C VAL A 274 -1.44 -23.64 -22.73
N ILE A 275 -1.76 -23.05 -21.58
CA ILE A 275 -1.02 -21.97 -20.92
C ILE A 275 -0.46 -22.47 -19.59
N VAL A 276 0.69 -21.94 -19.18
CA VAL A 276 1.40 -22.32 -17.95
C VAL A 276 1.66 -21.08 -17.10
N ASP A 277 1.25 -21.10 -15.83
CA ASP A 277 1.65 -20.14 -14.80
C ASP A 277 2.77 -20.74 -13.93
N PRO A 278 4.05 -20.33 -14.09
CA PRO A 278 5.11 -20.75 -13.19
C PRO A 278 5.00 -20.04 -11.83
N TRP A 279 4.43 -20.70 -10.83
CA TRP A 279 4.50 -20.22 -9.45
C TRP A 279 5.77 -20.71 -8.77
N ILE A 280 6.32 -19.88 -7.87
CA ILE A 280 7.27 -20.35 -6.86
C ILE A 280 6.69 -21.52 -6.04
N TYR A 281 7.53 -22.42 -5.54
CA TYR A 281 7.05 -23.65 -4.89
C TYR A 281 6.24 -23.44 -3.59
N GLY A 282 6.32 -22.27 -2.96
CA GLY A 282 5.86 -22.06 -1.59
C GLY A 282 6.75 -22.82 -0.59
N SER A 283 6.20 -23.26 0.55
CA SER A 283 6.91 -24.21 1.43
C SER A 283 5.93 -24.94 2.35
N ASP A 284 6.18 -26.24 2.55
CA ASP A 284 5.49 -27.11 3.51
C ASP A 284 6.46 -27.99 4.34
N GLY A 285 7.77 -27.94 4.06
CA GLY A 285 8.80 -28.75 4.71
C GLY A 285 8.97 -30.15 4.10
N VAL A 286 8.22 -30.51 3.05
CA VAL A 286 8.18 -31.87 2.50
C VAL A 286 9.05 -31.95 1.24
N HIS A 287 10.31 -32.32 1.43
CA HIS A 287 11.34 -32.43 0.38
C HIS A 287 11.59 -31.12 -0.41
N ASP A 288 11.25 -29.98 0.18
CA ASP A 288 11.27 -28.64 -0.43
C ASP A 288 12.57 -27.85 -0.16
N GLY A 289 13.69 -28.54 0.08
CA GLY A 289 15.02 -27.93 0.29
C GLY A 289 15.81 -27.62 -0.99
N LYS A 290 15.27 -27.97 -2.17
CA LYS A 290 15.79 -27.61 -3.50
C LYS A 290 14.91 -26.53 -4.11
N ARG A 291 15.48 -25.53 -4.79
CA ARG A 291 14.70 -24.47 -5.43
C ARG A 291 13.83 -25.02 -6.56
N MET A 292 12.52 -24.78 -6.49
CA MET A 292 11.52 -25.36 -7.37
C MET A 292 10.47 -24.34 -7.81
N PHE A 293 9.77 -24.70 -8.89
CA PHE A 293 8.54 -24.07 -9.33
C PHE A 293 7.42 -25.12 -9.34
N GLN A 294 6.20 -24.70 -8.99
CA GLN A 294 4.97 -25.48 -9.14
C GLN A 294 4.15 -24.75 -10.20
N CYS A 295 3.94 -25.35 -11.37
CA CYS A 295 3.24 -24.64 -12.45
C CYS A 295 1.76 -24.95 -12.43
N PHE A 296 0.90 -23.93 -12.39
CA PHE A 296 -0.54 -24.10 -12.62
C PHE A 296 -0.82 -24.05 -14.12
N ILE A 297 -1.79 -24.85 -14.58
CA ILE A 297 -1.95 -25.16 -16.01
C ILE A 297 -3.39 -24.85 -16.42
N TYR A 298 -3.52 -24.19 -17.55
CA TYR A 298 -4.79 -23.72 -18.09
C TYR A 298 -4.88 -23.98 -19.59
N MET A 299 -6.00 -23.64 -20.20
CA MET A 299 -6.13 -23.49 -21.65
C MET A 299 -6.93 -22.25 -22.02
N LYS A 300 -6.80 -21.78 -23.25
CA LYS A 300 -7.72 -20.79 -23.84
C LYS A 300 -8.97 -21.49 -24.38
N ASP A 301 -10.12 -20.79 -24.45
CA ASP A 301 -11.28 -21.31 -25.20
C ASP A 301 -10.84 -21.57 -26.65
N PRO A 302 -11.11 -22.75 -27.25
CA PRO A 302 -10.71 -23.06 -28.62
C PRO A 302 -11.20 -22.06 -29.68
N LYS A 303 -12.29 -21.32 -29.42
CA LYS A 303 -12.79 -20.22 -30.28
C LYS A 303 -11.91 -18.97 -30.22
N HIS A 304 -11.22 -18.77 -29.10
CA HIS A 304 -10.33 -17.64 -28.82
C HIS A 304 -8.85 -18.11 -28.73
N ALA A 305 -8.53 -19.29 -29.28
CA ALA A 305 -7.17 -19.85 -29.27
C ALA A 305 -6.13 -18.93 -29.94
N ASN A 306 -6.55 -18.14 -30.93
CA ASN A 306 -5.71 -17.18 -31.65
C ASN A 306 -5.68 -15.79 -31.01
N GLU A 307 -6.45 -15.54 -29.95
CA GLU A 307 -6.51 -14.26 -29.23
C GLU A 307 -5.40 -14.25 -28.16
N PRO A 308 -4.37 -13.38 -28.26
CA PRO A 308 -3.30 -13.30 -27.26
C PRO A 308 -3.80 -13.08 -25.83
N ASP A 309 -4.85 -12.29 -25.65
CA ASP A 309 -5.30 -11.82 -24.33
C ASP A 309 -6.54 -12.56 -23.81
N ALA A 310 -6.80 -13.77 -24.32
CA ALA A 310 -7.92 -14.62 -23.87
C ALA A 310 -7.72 -15.16 -22.44
N ASN A 311 -8.82 -15.17 -21.67
CA ASN A 311 -8.86 -15.50 -20.24
C ASN A 311 -8.72 -17.01 -19.98
N HIS A 312 -7.49 -17.48 -19.95
CA HIS A 312 -7.15 -18.87 -19.63
C HIS A 312 -7.50 -19.26 -18.18
N TYR A 313 -7.60 -18.32 -17.23
CA TYR A 313 -8.06 -18.59 -15.86
C TYR A 313 -9.51 -19.11 -15.81
N ALA A 314 -10.29 -18.98 -16.89
CA ALA A 314 -11.61 -19.58 -17.03
C ALA A 314 -11.60 -21.09 -17.36
N MET A 315 -10.44 -21.68 -17.68
CA MET A 315 -10.29 -23.11 -18.02
C MET A 315 -9.04 -23.74 -17.38
N PRO A 316 -8.98 -23.86 -16.04
CA PRO A 316 -7.91 -24.55 -15.34
C PRO A 316 -7.94 -26.06 -15.61
N LEU A 317 -6.76 -26.67 -15.80
CA LEU A 317 -6.59 -28.10 -16.09
C LEU A 317 -6.13 -28.87 -14.84
N PRO A 318 -6.53 -30.14 -14.65
CA PRO A 318 -6.29 -30.91 -13.42
C PRO A 318 -4.87 -31.52 -13.32
N ILE A 319 -3.85 -30.79 -13.80
CA ILE A 319 -2.45 -31.21 -13.80
C ILE A 319 -1.52 -30.05 -13.43
N SER A 320 -0.44 -30.33 -12.72
CA SER A 320 0.55 -29.33 -12.32
C SER A 320 1.97 -29.93 -12.30
N PRO A 321 2.83 -29.62 -13.29
CA PRO A 321 4.23 -30.05 -13.26
C PRO A 321 5.03 -29.26 -12.22
N VAL A 322 6.00 -29.93 -11.61
CA VAL A 322 6.99 -29.34 -10.70
C VAL A 322 8.35 -29.37 -11.38
N ILE A 323 9.00 -28.21 -11.44
CA ILE A 323 10.28 -28.01 -12.13
C ILE A 323 11.37 -27.69 -11.10
N CYS A 324 12.50 -28.38 -11.20
CA CYS A 324 13.69 -28.14 -10.38
C CYS A 324 14.57 -27.05 -11.04
N ALA A 325 14.68 -25.88 -10.42
CA ALA A 325 15.36 -24.71 -10.96
C ALA A 325 16.87 -24.92 -11.17
N GLU A 326 17.50 -25.81 -10.38
CA GLU A 326 18.90 -26.20 -10.57
C GLU A 326 19.14 -26.92 -11.91
N THR A 327 18.12 -27.61 -12.44
CA THR A 327 18.28 -28.54 -13.58
C THR A 327 17.45 -28.18 -14.80
N MET A 328 16.53 -27.20 -14.68
CA MET A 328 15.53 -26.81 -15.67
C MET A 328 14.81 -28.01 -16.30
N LYS A 329 14.23 -28.86 -15.43
CA LYS A 329 13.50 -30.09 -15.80
C LYS A 329 12.28 -30.29 -14.92
N VAL A 330 11.21 -30.83 -15.52
CA VAL A 330 10.09 -31.42 -14.80
C VAL A 330 10.60 -32.62 -14.01
N ILE A 331 10.35 -32.65 -12.70
CA ILE A 331 10.74 -33.73 -11.78
C ILE A 331 9.54 -34.53 -11.25
N ARG A 332 8.34 -33.97 -11.35
CA ARG A 332 7.05 -34.58 -10.94
C ARG A 332 5.92 -33.89 -11.71
N ILE A 333 4.82 -34.60 -11.90
CA ILE A 333 3.54 -34.00 -12.34
C ILE A 333 2.50 -34.40 -11.29
N ASP A 334 2.00 -33.41 -10.57
CA ASP A 334 0.89 -33.59 -9.64
C ASP A 334 -0.42 -33.62 -10.43
N VAL A 335 -1.28 -34.62 -10.15
CA VAL A 335 -2.68 -34.58 -10.58
C VAL A 335 -3.47 -33.83 -9.52
N LEU A 336 -4.31 -32.89 -9.94
CA LEU A 336 -5.02 -32.00 -9.04
C LEU A 336 -6.37 -32.60 -8.61
N PRO A 337 -6.77 -32.47 -7.33
CA PRO A 337 -8.08 -32.90 -6.88
C PRO A 337 -9.16 -31.92 -7.36
N THR A 338 -10.12 -32.42 -8.13
CA THR A 338 -11.30 -31.66 -8.60
C THR A 338 -12.55 -31.87 -7.73
N GLY A 339 -12.51 -32.86 -6.83
CA GLY A 339 -13.62 -33.17 -5.92
C GLY A 339 -13.68 -32.26 -4.68
N ALA A 340 -14.67 -32.50 -3.82
CA ALA A 340 -14.86 -31.77 -2.57
C ALA A 340 -13.86 -32.15 -1.44
N ASP A 341 -12.92 -33.05 -1.73
CA ASP A 341 -11.85 -33.49 -0.84
C ASP A 341 -10.52 -33.65 -1.62
N ALA A 342 -9.49 -34.22 -0.99
CA ALA A 342 -8.16 -34.40 -1.58
C ALA A 342 -8.02 -35.63 -2.51
N THR A 343 -9.11 -36.33 -2.85
CA THR A 343 -9.06 -37.52 -3.71
C THR A 343 -8.74 -37.14 -5.14
N ILE A 344 -7.55 -37.56 -5.61
CA ILE A 344 -7.17 -37.47 -7.03
C ILE A 344 -7.89 -38.56 -7.84
N LYS A 345 -8.23 -38.22 -9.09
CA LYS A 345 -8.85 -39.13 -10.07
C LYS A 345 -7.83 -39.50 -11.15
N GLU A 346 -8.06 -40.55 -11.92
CA GLU A 346 -7.31 -40.72 -13.16
C GLU A 346 -7.71 -39.64 -14.17
N LEU A 347 -6.71 -39.11 -14.91
CA LEU A 347 -6.93 -38.16 -16.00
C LEU A 347 -7.71 -38.81 -17.14
N GLY A 348 -8.85 -38.24 -17.48
CA GLY A 348 -9.68 -38.58 -18.63
C GLY A 348 -10.14 -37.33 -19.39
N PRO A 349 -11.08 -37.46 -20.34
CA PRO A 349 -11.54 -36.36 -21.18
C PRO A 349 -11.95 -35.11 -20.38
N TYR A 350 -11.36 -33.97 -20.71
CA TYR A 350 -11.65 -32.69 -20.11
C TYR A 350 -13.06 -32.24 -20.50
N LYS A 351 -13.83 -31.76 -19.51
CA LYS A 351 -15.16 -31.22 -19.76
C LYS A 351 -15.03 -29.76 -20.15
N MET A 352 -15.40 -29.42 -21.38
CA MET A 352 -15.42 -28.03 -21.83
C MET A 352 -16.50 -27.23 -21.11
N HIS A 353 -16.09 -26.10 -20.56
CA HIS A 353 -16.95 -25.05 -20.01
C HIS A 353 -16.98 -23.85 -20.99
N PRO A 354 -17.89 -22.88 -20.84
CA PRO A 354 -17.92 -21.69 -21.69
C PRO A 354 -16.69 -20.79 -21.49
N ALA A 355 -16.31 -20.01 -22.49
CA ALA A 355 -15.46 -18.83 -22.32
C ALA A 355 -16.02 -17.85 -21.26
N ASN A 356 -15.13 -17.04 -20.66
CA ASN A 356 -15.48 -15.90 -19.82
C ASN A 356 -14.41 -14.82 -19.97
N GLU A 357 -14.52 -14.02 -21.03
CA GLU A 357 -13.46 -13.08 -21.45
C GLU A 357 -13.60 -11.70 -20.78
N TYR A 358 -12.49 -11.10 -20.37
CA TYR A 358 -12.47 -9.73 -19.83
C TYR A 358 -12.25 -8.65 -20.92
N ILE A 359 -11.73 -9.02 -22.10
CA ILE A 359 -11.33 -8.05 -23.14
C ILE A 359 -12.54 -7.29 -23.72
N PRO A 360 -12.42 -5.97 -24.00
CA PRO A 360 -13.52 -5.16 -24.54
C PRO A 360 -14.14 -5.71 -25.83
N GLU A 361 -13.35 -6.37 -26.67
CA GLU A 361 -13.71 -6.95 -27.97
C GLU A 361 -14.73 -8.09 -27.83
N ALA A 362 -14.77 -8.75 -26.67
CA ALA A 362 -15.71 -9.82 -26.35
C ALA A 362 -17.01 -9.29 -25.69
N GLN A 363 -17.14 -7.98 -25.47
CA GLN A 363 -18.16 -7.38 -24.60
C GLN A 363 -19.10 -6.42 -25.34
N THR A 364 -20.35 -6.33 -24.87
CA THR A 364 -21.29 -5.28 -25.31
C THR A 364 -21.12 -4.05 -24.42
N LEU A 365 -20.29 -3.10 -24.88
CA LEU A 365 -19.92 -1.92 -24.11
C LEU A 365 -21.09 -0.93 -23.91
N ARG A 366 -21.04 -0.20 -22.79
CA ARG A 366 -22.01 0.87 -22.47
C ARG A 366 -21.77 2.11 -23.34
N THR A 367 -22.84 2.79 -23.75
CA THR A 367 -22.81 3.92 -24.69
C THR A 367 -23.35 5.24 -24.10
N ASP A 368 -23.73 5.25 -22.82
CA ASP A 368 -24.31 6.36 -22.09
C ASP A 368 -23.31 7.17 -21.24
N LEU A 369 -22.12 6.60 -21.00
CA LEU A 369 -21.06 7.23 -20.20
C LEU A 369 -20.50 8.49 -20.89
N LYS A 370 -20.57 9.63 -20.22
CA LYS A 370 -20.06 10.92 -20.72
C LYS A 370 -18.63 11.17 -20.24
N PRO A 371 -17.75 11.78 -21.06
CA PRO A 371 -16.37 12.08 -20.66
C PRO A 371 -16.27 12.95 -19.40
N LEU A 372 -15.36 12.58 -18.49
CA LEU A 372 -15.01 13.35 -17.30
C LEU A 372 -13.55 13.81 -17.44
N ASN A 373 -13.37 15.06 -17.87
CA ASN A 373 -12.04 15.62 -18.15
C ASN A 373 -11.47 16.33 -16.90
N VAL A 374 -10.35 15.83 -16.38
CA VAL A 374 -9.58 16.49 -15.31
C VAL A 374 -8.52 17.39 -15.95
N VAL A 375 -8.63 18.71 -15.76
CA VAL A 375 -7.78 19.71 -16.44
C VAL A 375 -7.19 20.69 -15.43
N GLN A 376 -5.89 20.94 -15.50
CA GLN A 376 -5.20 21.99 -14.73
C GLN A 376 -4.67 23.08 -15.70
N PRO A 377 -5.47 24.13 -16.00
CA PRO A 377 -5.16 25.07 -17.08
C PRO A 377 -3.97 26.01 -16.79
N GLU A 378 -3.52 26.07 -15.54
CA GLU A 378 -2.36 26.84 -15.07
C GLU A 378 -1.17 25.92 -14.70
N GLY A 379 -1.26 24.62 -15.02
CA GLY A 379 -0.29 23.60 -14.64
C GLY A 379 -0.58 22.95 -13.28
N ALA A 380 0.31 22.04 -12.86
CA ALA A 380 0.22 21.36 -11.57
C ALA A 380 0.90 22.16 -10.45
N SER A 381 0.41 21.99 -9.22
CA SER A 381 0.84 22.74 -8.03
C SER A 381 2.06 22.12 -7.32
N PHE A 382 2.61 21.03 -7.87
CA PHE A 382 3.83 20.38 -7.38
C PHE A 382 5.02 20.72 -8.27
N THR A 383 6.20 20.74 -7.69
CA THR A 383 7.48 20.77 -8.42
C THR A 383 8.17 19.41 -8.29
N VAL A 384 8.90 19.03 -9.34
CA VAL A 384 9.81 17.88 -9.34
C VAL A 384 11.18 18.36 -9.80
N SER A 385 12.23 17.94 -9.09
CA SER A 385 13.62 18.16 -9.48
C SER A 385 14.45 16.89 -9.28
N ASN A 386 15.63 16.81 -9.90
CA ASN A 386 16.53 15.68 -9.73
C ASN A 386 17.46 15.92 -8.54
N PHE A 387 17.55 14.97 -7.61
CA PHE A 387 18.67 14.89 -6.66
C PHE A 387 19.76 13.91 -7.12
N SER A 388 19.44 13.08 -8.10
CA SER A 388 20.34 12.20 -8.86
C SER A 388 19.67 11.87 -10.20
N ASP A 389 20.38 11.23 -11.13
CA ASP A 389 19.90 10.88 -12.47
C ASP A 389 18.51 10.22 -12.46
N LEU A 390 18.29 9.30 -11.52
CA LEU A 390 17.05 8.53 -11.37
C LEU A 390 16.23 8.93 -10.12
N GLY A 391 16.83 9.61 -9.13
CA GLY A 391 16.13 10.07 -7.93
C GLY A 391 15.42 11.42 -8.13
N ARG A 392 14.21 11.57 -7.59
CA ARG A 392 13.38 12.78 -7.74
C ARG A 392 13.03 13.41 -6.39
N THR A 393 13.27 14.70 -6.23
CA THR A 393 12.76 15.49 -5.11
C THR A 393 11.42 16.09 -5.51
N VAL A 394 10.41 15.97 -4.65
CA VAL A 394 9.07 16.54 -4.86
C VAL A 394 8.83 17.66 -3.85
N GLY A 395 8.22 18.76 -4.28
CA GLY A 395 7.75 19.86 -3.43
C GLY A 395 6.31 20.21 -3.72
N TRP A 396 5.42 20.17 -2.72
CA TRP A 396 3.99 20.42 -2.90
C TRP A 396 3.31 20.82 -1.59
N GLN A 397 2.61 21.96 -1.55
CA GLN A 397 1.75 22.36 -0.42
C GLN A 397 2.40 22.16 0.98
N LYS A 398 3.62 22.68 1.15
CA LYS A 398 4.53 22.54 2.33
C LYS A 398 5.21 21.17 2.51
N TRP A 399 4.79 20.11 1.82
CA TRP A 399 5.54 18.84 1.78
C TRP A 399 6.82 18.97 0.97
N ASN A 400 7.87 18.28 1.43
CA ASN A 400 9.07 17.99 0.66
C ASN A 400 9.58 16.58 0.98
N PHE A 401 9.96 15.82 -0.03
CA PHE A 401 10.49 14.46 0.11
C PHE A 401 11.28 14.03 -1.13
N LYS A 402 12.08 12.98 -1.00
CA LYS A 402 12.85 12.33 -2.06
C LYS A 402 12.20 10.99 -2.44
N ILE A 403 12.03 10.71 -3.73
CA ILE A 403 11.59 9.43 -4.29
C ILE A 403 12.83 8.68 -4.80
N GLY A 404 12.99 7.44 -4.34
CA GLY A 404 13.88 6.43 -4.94
C GLY A 404 13.09 5.21 -5.41
N PHE A 405 13.77 4.29 -6.08
CA PHE A 405 13.19 3.06 -6.62
C PHE A 405 14.19 1.90 -6.52
N ASN A 406 13.74 0.72 -6.11
CA ASN A 406 14.55 -0.51 -6.07
C ASN A 406 13.77 -1.74 -6.56
N LEU A 407 14.45 -2.87 -6.76
CA LEU A 407 13.87 -4.07 -7.38
C LEU A 407 12.76 -4.74 -6.54
N ARG A 408 12.84 -4.68 -5.20
CA ARG A 408 11.96 -5.42 -4.27
C ARG A 408 10.74 -4.63 -3.85
N GLU A 409 10.95 -3.44 -3.30
CA GLU A 409 9.88 -2.57 -2.77
C GLU A 409 9.25 -1.72 -3.88
N GLY A 410 9.91 -1.60 -5.04
CA GLY A 410 9.55 -0.62 -6.06
C GLY A 410 9.84 0.78 -5.51
N MET A 411 8.79 1.57 -5.34
CA MET A 411 8.84 2.96 -4.88
C MET A 411 9.14 3.07 -3.38
N VAL A 412 10.16 3.85 -3.03
CA VAL A 412 10.52 4.20 -1.64
C VAL A 412 10.60 5.71 -1.49
N LEU A 413 10.05 6.25 -0.41
CA LEU A 413 10.17 7.67 -0.06
C LEU A 413 11.19 7.87 1.05
N TYR A 414 11.96 8.95 0.96
CA TYR A 414 13.02 9.33 1.90
C TYR A 414 12.90 10.79 2.31
N ASP A 415 13.45 11.09 3.49
CA ASP A 415 13.67 12.45 4.00
C ASP A 415 12.40 13.33 3.96
N VAL A 416 11.28 12.76 4.42
CA VAL A 416 9.95 13.36 4.33
C VAL A 416 9.79 14.46 5.38
N HIS A 417 9.47 15.66 4.91
CA HIS A 417 9.25 16.88 5.71
C HIS A 417 7.90 17.51 5.39
N TYR A 418 7.35 18.28 6.36
CA TYR A 418 6.25 19.22 6.14
C TYR A 418 6.59 20.57 6.80
N ASP A 419 6.47 21.66 6.05
CA ASP A 419 6.74 23.04 6.51
C ASP A 419 8.14 23.20 7.12
N GLY A 420 9.12 22.52 6.50
CA GLY A 420 10.52 22.49 6.93
C GLY A 420 10.83 21.57 8.13
N ARG A 421 9.84 20.91 8.74
CA ARG A 421 10.03 20.00 9.88
C ARG A 421 10.09 18.54 9.43
N PRO A 422 11.02 17.73 9.95
CA PRO A 422 11.15 16.33 9.56
C PRO A 422 10.03 15.49 10.15
N LEU A 423 9.61 14.47 9.38
CA LEU A 423 8.54 13.55 9.75
C LEU A 423 8.99 12.09 9.67
N PHE A 424 9.56 11.67 8.54
CA PHE A 424 9.95 10.28 8.29
C PHE A 424 11.28 10.22 7.52
N TYR A 425 12.22 9.42 8.01
CA TYR A 425 13.49 9.14 7.33
C TYR A 425 13.26 8.28 6.07
N ARG A 426 12.42 7.24 6.16
CA ARG A 426 12.10 6.29 5.07
C ARG A 426 10.67 5.75 5.19
N LEU A 427 9.96 5.63 4.08
CA LEU A 427 8.64 4.99 3.99
C LEU A 427 8.60 4.02 2.79
N SER A 428 8.13 2.78 3.01
CA SER A 428 7.94 1.79 1.95
C SER A 428 6.92 0.71 2.31
N LEU A 429 6.33 0.06 1.31
CA LEU A 429 5.77 -1.28 1.49
C LEU A 429 6.94 -2.26 1.58
N SER A 430 7.05 -2.95 2.71
CA SER A 430 8.19 -3.79 3.06
C SER A 430 8.05 -5.22 2.57
N ASP A 431 6.83 -5.75 2.68
CA ASP A 431 6.47 -7.08 2.18
C ASP A 431 4.95 -7.22 2.03
N MET A 432 4.52 -8.24 1.29
CA MET A 432 3.11 -8.61 1.12
C MET A 432 2.99 -10.13 0.96
N ASN A 433 2.20 -10.81 1.80
CA ASN A 433 2.00 -12.25 1.76
C ASN A 433 0.54 -12.62 1.43
N ILE A 434 0.37 -13.59 0.52
CA ILE A 434 -0.93 -14.00 -0.02
C ILE A 434 -1.18 -15.50 0.27
N PRO A 435 -1.54 -15.88 1.50
CA PRO A 435 -1.81 -17.27 1.87
C PRO A 435 -3.21 -17.72 1.42
N TYR A 436 -3.29 -18.85 0.71
CA TYR A 436 -4.54 -19.48 0.28
C TYR A 436 -5.02 -20.53 1.30
N ALA A 437 -6.34 -20.74 1.35
CA ALA A 437 -7.00 -21.58 2.36
C ALA A 437 -7.38 -22.99 1.88
N ASP A 438 -7.14 -23.34 0.61
CA ASP A 438 -7.40 -24.70 0.11
C ASP A 438 -6.40 -25.70 0.73
N PRO A 439 -6.85 -26.66 1.55
CA PRO A 439 -5.95 -27.54 2.30
C PRO A 439 -5.42 -28.72 1.46
N ARG A 440 -5.82 -28.84 0.20
CA ARG A 440 -5.48 -29.99 -0.66
C ARG A 440 -4.15 -29.76 -1.36
N HIS A 441 -3.39 -30.84 -1.59
CA HIS A 441 -2.14 -30.77 -2.34
C HIS A 441 -2.41 -30.49 -3.84
N PRO A 442 -1.64 -29.60 -4.49
CA PRO A 442 -0.51 -28.80 -4.00
C PRO A 442 -0.89 -27.40 -3.51
N TYR A 443 -2.18 -27.03 -3.49
CA TYR A 443 -2.68 -25.69 -3.22
C TYR A 443 -2.30 -25.16 -1.83
N HIS A 444 -2.16 -26.05 -0.84
CA HIS A 444 -1.72 -25.73 0.53
C HIS A 444 -0.34 -25.07 0.65
N LYS A 445 0.40 -24.92 -0.47
CA LYS A 445 1.67 -24.19 -0.56
C LYS A 445 1.54 -22.78 -1.15
N LYS A 446 0.39 -22.41 -1.72
CA LYS A 446 0.15 -21.07 -2.30
C LYS A 446 0.15 -20.03 -1.19
N ALA A 447 1.35 -19.52 -0.89
CA ALA A 447 1.63 -18.42 0.03
C ALA A 447 2.87 -17.68 -0.49
N ALA A 448 2.63 -16.87 -1.52
CA ALA A 448 3.64 -16.02 -2.15
C ALA A 448 3.95 -14.80 -1.30
N PHE A 449 5.18 -14.30 -1.37
CA PHE A 449 5.60 -13.02 -0.81
C PHE A 449 5.90 -12.10 -1.99
N ASP A 450 4.90 -11.43 -2.58
CA ASP A 450 5.02 -10.84 -3.93
C ASP A 450 6.21 -9.87 -4.08
N LEU A 451 6.59 -9.16 -3.02
CA LEU A 451 7.78 -8.31 -2.98
C LEU A 451 9.09 -9.10 -2.85
N GLY A 452 9.15 -10.14 -2.02
CA GLY A 452 10.36 -10.93 -1.79
C GLY A 452 10.60 -12.09 -2.79
N ASP A 453 9.53 -12.59 -3.40
CA ASP A 453 9.50 -13.77 -4.27
C ASP A 453 9.46 -13.40 -5.77
N ALA A 454 9.00 -12.20 -6.12
CA ALA A 454 9.10 -11.62 -7.47
C ALA A 454 9.80 -10.25 -7.44
N GLY A 455 9.21 -9.26 -6.78
CA GLY A 455 9.74 -7.89 -6.62
C GLY A 455 8.83 -6.84 -7.24
N ALA A 456 8.27 -5.95 -6.41
CA ALA A 456 7.37 -4.88 -6.87
C ALA A 456 8.05 -3.89 -7.83
N GLY A 457 9.38 -3.76 -7.78
CA GLY A 457 10.12 -2.90 -8.70
C GLY A 457 10.27 -3.49 -10.09
N ILE A 458 10.57 -4.79 -10.20
CA ILE A 458 10.70 -5.49 -11.50
C ILE A 458 9.33 -5.79 -12.12
N MET A 459 8.29 -5.94 -11.30
CA MET A 459 6.90 -6.16 -11.75
C MET A 459 6.10 -4.86 -11.99
N ALA A 460 6.73 -3.68 -11.87
CA ALA A 460 6.06 -2.40 -12.08
C ALA A 460 5.69 -2.16 -13.56
N ASN A 461 4.43 -1.81 -13.81
CA ASN A 461 3.92 -1.57 -15.16
C ASN A 461 4.43 -0.24 -15.73
N ASN A 462 4.54 -0.18 -17.07
CA ASN A 462 4.87 1.04 -17.80
C ASN A 462 3.60 1.89 -18.03
N LEU A 463 3.25 2.68 -17.02
CA LEU A 463 2.00 3.44 -16.91
C LEU A 463 1.77 4.39 -18.10
N LYS A 464 0.52 4.50 -18.55
CA LYS A 464 0.09 5.24 -19.76
C LYS A 464 -0.76 6.45 -19.42
N LEU A 465 -0.53 7.53 -20.18
CA LEU A 465 -1.23 8.80 -20.02
C LEU A 465 -2.72 8.65 -20.36
N GLY A 466 -3.59 9.00 -19.42
CA GLY A 466 -5.04 8.96 -19.59
C GLY A 466 -5.69 7.58 -19.36
N CYS A 467 -4.89 6.54 -19.07
CA CYS A 467 -5.39 5.22 -18.65
C CYS A 467 -5.20 5.06 -17.13
N ASP A 468 -3.97 4.87 -16.68
CA ASP A 468 -3.65 4.48 -15.30
C ASP A 468 -3.66 5.66 -14.32
N CYS A 469 -3.35 6.86 -14.82
CA CYS A 469 -3.33 8.10 -14.06
C CYS A 469 -3.98 9.22 -14.90
N LEU A 470 -4.96 9.92 -14.31
CA LEU A 470 -5.84 10.87 -15.00
C LEU A 470 -5.62 12.32 -14.53
N GLY A 471 -5.37 13.23 -15.48
CA GLY A 471 -5.13 14.65 -15.21
C GLY A 471 -3.78 15.12 -15.74
N SER A 472 -3.13 16.04 -15.01
CA SER A 472 -1.78 16.53 -15.34
C SER A 472 -0.73 15.66 -14.64
N ILE A 473 -0.16 14.70 -15.38
CA ILE A 473 0.73 13.67 -14.84
C ILE A 473 2.21 13.99 -15.11
N HIS A 474 3.08 13.73 -14.13
CA HIS A 474 4.52 13.60 -14.32
C HIS A 474 4.94 12.15 -14.04
N TYR A 475 5.72 11.53 -14.93
CA TYR A 475 6.18 10.15 -14.78
C TYR A 475 7.65 10.07 -14.38
N VAL A 476 7.99 9.03 -13.61
CA VAL A 476 9.37 8.70 -13.23
C VAL A 476 9.69 7.30 -13.71
N SER A 477 10.68 7.18 -14.58
CA SER A 477 11.29 5.91 -14.99
C SER A 477 12.42 5.49 -14.04
N ALA A 478 12.68 4.19 -13.94
CA ALA A 478 13.80 3.61 -13.20
C ALA A 478 14.71 2.78 -14.13
N ILE A 479 15.83 2.29 -13.59
CA ILE A 479 16.70 1.31 -14.25
C ILE A 479 17.00 0.19 -13.24
N LEU A 480 16.80 -1.05 -13.66
CA LEU A 480 17.09 -2.26 -12.89
C LEU A 480 18.10 -3.13 -13.67
N ASN A 481 18.18 -4.44 -13.38
CA ASN A 481 19.02 -5.39 -14.13
C ASN A 481 18.20 -6.55 -14.73
N ASN A 482 18.66 -7.11 -15.84
CA ASN A 482 18.21 -8.40 -16.37
C ASN A 482 18.98 -9.60 -15.74
N SER A 483 18.67 -10.85 -16.13
CA SER A 483 19.37 -12.04 -15.61
C SER A 483 20.85 -12.14 -16.02
N ALA A 484 21.29 -11.37 -17.02
CA ALA A 484 22.69 -11.26 -17.43
C ALA A 484 23.47 -10.20 -16.62
N GLY A 485 22.81 -9.43 -15.76
CA GLY A 485 23.42 -8.33 -14.98
C GLY A 485 23.62 -7.05 -15.80
N GLU A 486 22.84 -6.88 -16.87
CA GLU A 486 22.86 -5.71 -17.76
C GLU A 486 21.72 -4.75 -17.40
N PRO A 487 21.85 -3.43 -17.64
CA PRO A 487 20.81 -2.46 -17.31
C PRO A 487 19.49 -2.70 -18.07
N LEU A 488 18.39 -2.73 -17.32
CA LEU A 488 17.02 -2.86 -17.82
C LEU A 488 16.26 -1.55 -17.57
N PRO A 489 15.93 -0.77 -18.63
CA PRO A 489 15.09 0.42 -18.50
C PRO A 489 13.66 0.05 -18.08
N MET A 490 13.14 0.74 -17.07
CA MET A 490 11.78 0.54 -16.54
C MET A 490 11.01 1.86 -16.66
N ASP A 491 10.37 2.07 -17.81
CA ASP A 491 9.72 3.34 -18.13
C ASP A 491 8.42 3.58 -17.36
N ASN A 492 8.20 4.83 -16.91
CA ASN A 492 6.96 5.33 -16.32
C ASN A 492 6.44 4.57 -15.07
N VAL A 493 7.30 3.82 -14.36
CA VAL A 493 6.93 2.96 -13.21
C VAL A 493 6.30 3.70 -12.02
N VAL A 494 6.47 5.01 -11.92
CA VAL A 494 5.75 5.85 -10.95
C VAL A 494 5.12 7.04 -11.67
N CYS A 495 3.85 7.32 -11.37
CA CYS A 495 3.15 8.53 -11.78
C CYS A 495 2.94 9.48 -10.58
N ILE A 496 3.02 10.78 -10.84
CA ILE A 496 2.86 11.87 -9.89
C ILE A 496 1.77 12.79 -10.43
N HIS A 497 0.68 12.98 -9.68
CA HIS A 497 -0.38 13.90 -10.06
C HIS A 497 -1.12 14.48 -8.84
N GLU A 498 -1.92 15.51 -9.06
CA GLU A 498 -2.87 15.99 -8.06
C GLU A 498 -4.27 15.40 -8.31
N GLN A 499 -5.07 15.24 -7.25
CA GLN A 499 -6.50 14.91 -7.36
C GLN A 499 -7.33 15.71 -6.36
N ASP A 500 -8.61 15.93 -6.65
CA ASP A 500 -9.56 16.52 -5.71
C ASP A 500 -10.26 15.42 -4.90
N ASN A 501 -10.19 15.52 -3.58
CA ASN A 501 -10.85 14.60 -2.64
C ASN A 501 -11.88 15.36 -1.77
N GLY A 502 -12.73 16.15 -2.43
CA GLY A 502 -13.92 16.73 -1.81
C GLY A 502 -13.65 17.96 -0.93
N ILE A 503 -14.01 17.91 0.36
CA ILE A 503 -13.94 19.04 1.29
C ILE A 503 -12.83 18.78 2.32
N GLY A 504 -11.86 19.69 2.42
CA GLY A 504 -10.79 19.64 3.42
C GLY A 504 -11.26 20.17 4.77
N TRP A 505 -11.92 21.33 4.78
CA TRP A 505 -12.66 21.82 5.95
C TRP A 505 -13.80 22.78 5.57
N LYS A 506 -14.81 22.87 6.43
CA LYS A 506 -15.96 23.76 6.26
C LYS A 506 -16.54 24.19 7.60
N HIS A 507 -16.94 25.45 7.73
CA HIS A 507 -17.79 25.94 8.81
C HIS A 507 -18.79 26.99 8.29
N THR A 508 -20.03 26.97 8.80
CA THR A 508 -21.05 27.99 8.49
C THR A 508 -21.53 28.64 9.79
N ASN A 509 -21.34 29.95 9.93
CA ASN A 509 -21.89 30.68 11.07
C ASN A 509 -23.37 30.99 10.80
N TYR A 510 -24.27 30.25 11.43
CA TYR A 510 -25.72 30.40 11.26
C TYR A 510 -26.24 31.82 11.56
N ARG A 511 -25.53 32.60 12.39
CA ARG A 511 -25.92 33.98 12.74
C ARG A 511 -25.71 34.98 11.59
N THR A 512 -24.93 34.63 10.58
CA THR A 512 -24.61 35.49 9.43
C THR A 512 -24.82 34.80 8.08
N GLY A 513 -25.16 33.51 8.07
CA GLY A 513 -25.23 32.67 6.86
C GLY A 513 -23.87 32.40 6.20
N ARG A 514 -22.78 33.03 6.64
CA ARG A 514 -21.46 32.92 5.99
C ARG A 514 -20.86 31.53 6.18
N ALA A 515 -20.68 30.82 5.07
CA ALA A 515 -19.80 29.67 4.98
C ALA A 515 -18.35 30.10 4.74
N ALA A 516 -17.41 29.41 5.38
CA ALA A 516 -16.00 29.34 5.02
C ALA A 516 -15.70 27.88 4.67
N ILE A 517 -14.99 27.64 3.55
CA ILE A 517 -14.80 26.31 2.97
C ILE A 517 -13.49 26.24 2.18
N VAL A 518 -12.82 25.10 2.28
CA VAL A 518 -11.66 24.69 1.49
C VAL A 518 -11.91 23.28 0.98
N ARG A 519 -11.67 23.05 -0.33
CA ARG A 519 -11.63 21.70 -0.93
C ARG A 519 -10.33 20.99 -0.56
N ASN A 520 -10.38 19.67 -0.46
CA ASN A 520 -9.20 18.87 -0.16
C ASN A 520 -8.47 18.56 -1.48
N ARG A 521 -7.32 19.17 -1.73
CA ARG A 521 -6.43 18.71 -2.79
C ARG A 521 -5.47 17.68 -2.21
N GLU A 522 -5.34 16.55 -2.90
CA GLU A 522 -4.34 15.53 -2.61
C GLU A 522 -3.27 15.51 -3.71
N LEU A 523 -2.05 15.11 -3.33
CA LEU A 523 -0.98 14.70 -4.23
C LEU A 523 -0.87 13.17 -4.14
N VAL A 524 -0.90 12.51 -5.30
CA VAL A 524 -0.80 11.07 -5.44
C VAL A 524 0.53 10.73 -6.10
N ILE A 525 1.30 9.86 -5.45
CA ILE A 525 2.50 9.22 -5.99
C ILE A 525 2.16 7.72 -6.10
N GLN A 526 1.99 7.20 -7.32
CA GLN A 526 1.41 5.86 -7.55
C GLN A 526 2.31 5.02 -8.46
N SER A 527 2.45 3.74 -8.12
CA SER A 527 2.93 2.67 -9.00
C SER A 527 1.80 1.64 -9.17
N ILE A 528 1.87 0.81 -10.22
CA ILE A 528 1.02 -0.38 -10.37
C ILE A 528 1.94 -1.55 -10.69
N ILE A 529 1.69 -2.71 -10.08
CA ILE A 529 2.45 -3.94 -10.32
C ILE A 529 1.51 -5.06 -10.77
N THR A 530 1.98 -5.90 -11.69
CA THR A 530 1.30 -7.16 -12.11
C THR A 530 2.08 -8.36 -11.56
N VAL A 531 1.45 -9.24 -10.81
CA VAL A 531 2.06 -10.45 -10.26
C VAL A 531 1.26 -11.67 -10.72
N ALA A 532 1.66 -12.21 -11.88
CA ALA A 532 0.96 -13.24 -12.64
C ALA A 532 -0.52 -12.87 -12.92
N ASN A 533 -1.44 -13.27 -12.04
CA ASN A 533 -2.87 -13.04 -12.19
C ASN A 533 -3.37 -11.75 -11.52
N TYR A 534 -2.63 -11.16 -10.57
CA TYR A 534 -3.09 -10.04 -9.74
C TYR A 534 -2.42 -8.71 -10.09
N GLU A 535 -3.22 -7.63 -10.13
CA GLU A 535 -2.74 -6.25 -10.17
C GLU A 535 -2.86 -5.59 -8.79
N TYR A 536 -1.83 -4.84 -8.39
CA TYR A 536 -1.88 -3.99 -7.20
C TYR A 536 -1.50 -2.55 -7.54
N ILE A 537 -2.43 -1.63 -7.33
CA ILE A 537 -2.17 -0.19 -7.34
C ILE A 537 -1.58 0.16 -5.97
N LEU A 538 -0.37 0.74 -5.96
CA LEU A 538 0.42 1.06 -4.77
C LEU A 538 0.70 2.56 -4.69
N ALA A 539 0.03 3.28 -3.79
CA ALA A 539 0.04 4.75 -3.79
C ALA A 539 0.37 5.39 -2.42
N PHE A 540 1.25 6.39 -2.42
CA PHE A 540 1.34 7.39 -1.35
C PHE A 540 0.43 8.57 -1.69
N VAL A 541 -0.44 8.94 -0.75
CA VAL A 541 -1.44 10.00 -0.90
C VAL A 541 -1.25 11.05 0.18
N PHE A 542 -0.84 12.26 -0.20
CA PHE A 542 -0.58 13.38 0.70
C PHE A 542 -1.72 14.39 0.65
N ASN A 543 -2.09 15.00 1.77
CA ASN A 543 -3.08 16.09 1.80
C ASN A 543 -2.52 17.40 2.38
N GLN A 544 -3.24 18.50 2.15
CA GLN A 544 -2.84 19.83 2.60
C GLN A 544 -2.87 20.00 4.14
N ALA A 545 -3.51 19.08 4.87
CA ALA A 545 -3.61 19.09 6.34
C ALA A 545 -2.45 18.35 7.05
N GLY A 546 -1.40 17.98 6.32
CA GLY A 546 -0.21 17.33 6.87
C GLY A 546 -0.37 15.84 7.14
N GLU A 547 -1.42 15.21 6.62
CA GLU A 547 -1.58 13.74 6.61
C GLU A 547 -1.00 13.14 5.32
N VAL A 548 -0.29 12.01 5.49
CA VAL A 548 0.12 11.11 4.42
C VAL A 548 -0.54 9.75 4.65
N ALA A 549 -1.01 9.10 3.59
CA ALA A 549 -1.53 7.75 3.62
C ALA A 549 -0.82 6.86 2.62
N TYR A 550 -0.74 5.57 2.93
CA TYR A 550 -0.44 4.52 1.96
C TYR A 550 -1.75 3.82 1.60
N GLU A 551 -2.07 3.77 0.31
CA GLU A 551 -3.28 3.17 -0.24
C GLU A 551 -2.89 2.04 -1.19
N VAL A 552 -3.50 0.87 -1.00
CA VAL A 552 -3.37 -0.30 -1.88
C VAL A 552 -4.74 -0.60 -2.46
N ARG A 553 -4.83 -0.80 -3.78
CA ARG A 553 -6.02 -1.34 -4.43
C ARG A 553 -5.66 -2.64 -5.12
N ALA A 554 -6.28 -3.74 -4.71
CA ALA A 554 -6.14 -5.04 -5.36
C ALA A 554 -7.18 -5.15 -6.48
N THR A 555 -6.76 -5.58 -7.67
CA THR A 555 -7.59 -5.74 -8.87
C THR A 555 -6.97 -6.81 -9.78
N GLY A 556 -7.49 -7.05 -10.98
CA GLY A 556 -6.99 -8.11 -11.87
C GLY A 556 -7.77 -9.42 -11.70
N ILE A 557 -7.17 -10.56 -12.02
CA ILE A 557 -7.89 -11.84 -12.15
C ILE A 557 -7.65 -12.73 -10.93
N LEU A 558 -8.67 -13.49 -10.52
CA LEU A 558 -8.55 -14.48 -9.44
C LEU A 558 -7.58 -15.61 -9.84
N SER A 559 -6.75 -16.09 -8.90
CA SER A 559 -5.95 -17.29 -9.13
C SER A 559 -6.81 -18.55 -8.97
N THR A 560 -7.23 -19.15 -10.07
CA THR A 560 -8.26 -20.21 -10.09
C THR A 560 -7.68 -21.64 -10.00
N SER A 561 -8.55 -22.63 -9.91
CA SER A 561 -8.24 -24.07 -9.86
C SER A 561 -9.44 -24.90 -10.32
N PRO A 562 -9.25 -26.14 -10.81
CA PRO A 562 -10.34 -26.94 -11.37
C PRO A 562 -11.22 -27.57 -10.29
N ILE A 563 -12.53 -27.63 -10.54
CA ILE A 563 -13.53 -28.30 -9.69
C ILE A 563 -14.58 -29.04 -10.55
N ASP A 564 -15.09 -30.18 -10.08
CA ASP A 564 -16.19 -30.86 -10.79
C ASP A 564 -17.48 -30.04 -10.74
N GLU A 565 -18.29 -30.09 -11.81
CA GLU A 565 -19.59 -29.41 -11.84
C GLU A 565 -20.55 -29.86 -10.74
N GLY A 566 -21.32 -28.91 -10.21
CA GLY A 566 -22.33 -29.16 -9.17
C GLY A 566 -21.77 -29.30 -7.76
N LEU A 567 -20.44 -29.29 -7.58
CA LEU A 567 -19.81 -29.27 -6.27
C LEU A 567 -19.69 -27.85 -5.70
N THR A 568 -19.60 -27.79 -4.38
CA THR A 568 -19.20 -26.61 -3.61
C THR A 568 -18.24 -27.05 -2.50
N VAL A 569 -17.41 -26.13 -2.00
CA VAL A 569 -16.38 -26.42 -0.98
C VAL A 569 -16.34 -25.28 0.05
N PRO A 570 -15.98 -25.55 1.33
CA PRO A 570 -15.98 -24.53 2.38
C PRO A 570 -14.75 -23.60 2.36
N TYR A 571 -13.81 -23.81 1.43
CA TYR A 571 -12.53 -23.10 1.32
C TYR A 571 -12.38 -22.35 -0.03
N GLY A 572 -13.46 -22.17 -0.79
CA GLY A 572 -13.44 -21.43 -2.05
C GLY A 572 -14.82 -21.30 -2.70
N THR A 573 -14.94 -20.33 -3.60
CA THR A 573 -16.16 -20.03 -4.35
C THR A 573 -16.03 -20.55 -5.79
N VAL A 574 -17.08 -21.19 -6.30
CA VAL A 574 -17.18 -21.52 -7.73
C VAL A 574 -17.64 -20.27 -8.47
N VAL A 575 -16.72 -19.59 -9.15
CA VAL A 575 -16.96 -18.29 -9.80
C VAL A 575 -17.41 -18.41 -11.25
N HIS A 576 -17.13 -19.55 -11.88
CA HIS A 576 -17.53 -19.93 -13.23
C HIS A 576 -17.62 -21.47 -13.32
N PRO A 577 -18.41 -22.09 -14.22
CA PRO A 577 -18.48 -23.55 -14.32
C PRO A 577 -17.09 -24.18 -14.51
N GLY A 578 -16.74 -25.13 -13.64
CA GLY A 578 -15.41 -25.77 -13.59
C GLY A 578 -14.33 -25.00 -12.83
N VAL A 579 -14.60 -23.76 -12.39
CA VAL A 579 -13.60 -22.80 -11.91
C VAL A 579 -13.82 -22.48 -10.43
N LEU A 580 -12.92 -22.97 -9.58
CA LEU A 580 -12.85 -22.64 -8.16
C LEU A 580 -11.85 -21.51 -7.93
N ALA A 581 -12.28 -20.45 -7.26
CA ALA A 581 -11.39 -19.46 -6.64
C ALA A 581 -11.34 -19.72 -5.13
N ALA A 582 -10.20 -20.23 -4.63
CA ALA A 582 -10.03 -20.53 -3.22
C ALA A 582 -9.98 -19.24 -2.37
N HIS A 583 -10.49 -19.30 -1.13
CA HIS A 583 -10.34 -18.19 -0.18
C HIS A 583 -8.86 -17.95 0.09
N HIS A 584 -8.47 -16.69 0.28
CA HIS A 584 -7.08 -16.30 0.54
C HIS A 584 -7.04 -14.96 1.27
N GLN A 585 -5.92 -14.64 1.93
CA GLN A 585 -5.71 -13.31 2.49
C GLN A 585 -4.77 -12.53 1.58
N HIS A 586 -4.88 -11.20 1.55
CA HIS A 586 -3.80 -10.32 1.10
C HIS A 586 -3.34 -9.55 2.34
N ILE A 587 -2.09 -9.77 2.78
CA ILE A 587 -1.56 -9.21 4.02
C ILE A 587 -0.32 -8.38 3.69
N MET A 588 -0.35 -7.09 4.00
CA MET A 588 0.73 -6.13 3.70
C MET A 588 1.41 -5.66 4.98
N SER A 589 2.68 -5.26 4.88
CA SER A 589 3.43 -4.63 5.97
C SER A 589 4.09 -3.31 5.51
N LEU A 590 3.56 -2.18 5.96
CA LEU A 590 4.13 -0.84 5.72
C LEU A 590 5.28 -0.58 6.71
N ARG A 591 6.50 -0.33 6.22
CA ARG A 591 7.65 0.08 7.05
C ARG A 591 7.65 1.61 7.18
N ILE A 592 7.57 2.08 8.41
CA ILE A 592 7.62 3.49 8.80
C ILE A 592 8.89 3.69 9.61
N ASP A 593 9.80 4.51 9.08
CA ASP A 593 11.04 4.89 9.73
C ASP A 593 10.92 6.38 10.14
N PRO A 594 10.42 6.68 11.34
CA PRO A 594 10.07 8.03 11.75
C PRO A 594 11.28 8.90 12.09
N MET A 595 11.07 10.22 11.98
CA MET A 595 12.03 11.25 12.33
C MET A 595 11.29 12.53 12.79
N LEU A 596 10.22 12.36 13.57
CA LEU A 596 9.31 13.46 13.99
C LEU A 596 10.08 14.52 14.79
N ASP A 597 10.35 15.69 14.19
CA ASP A 597 11.24 16.74 14.74
C ASP A 597 12.63 16.23 15.21
N GLY A 598 13.10 15.09 14.70
CA GLY A 598 14.37 14.47 15.07
C GLY A 598 14.33 12.94 15.14
N PRO A 599 15.49 12.26 15.22
CA PRO A 599 15.61 10.80 15.10
C PRO A 599 15.28 10.01 16.38
N LEU A 600 15.04 10.69 17.51
CA LEU A 600 14.67 10.03 18.77
C LEU A 600 13.16 10.11 18.95
N ASN A 601 12.48 9.00 18.70
CA ASN A 601 11.03 8.86 18.79
C ASN A 601 10.66 7.64 19.64
N ARG A 602 9.37 7.51 19.98
CA ARG A 602 8.81 6.38 20.74
C ARG A 602 7.43 6.00 20.20
N LEU A 603 7.04 4.74 20.38
CA LEU A 603 5.67 4.30 20.13
C LEU A 603 4.87 4.38 21.44
N VAL A 604 3.73 5.07 21.40
CA VAL A 604 2.71 5.04 22.46
C VAL A 604 1.38 4.56 21.89
N TYR A 605 0.44 4.20 22.75
CA TYR A 605 -0.96 4.03 22.37
C TYR A 605 -1.92 4.68 23.37
N ASP A 606 -2.98 5.27 22.84
CA ASP A 606 -4.07 5.87 23.62
C ASP A 606 -5.22 4.87 23.75
N GLU A 607 -5.79 4.71 24.94
CA GLU A 607 -7.02 3.96 25.19
C GLU A 607 -8.08 4.80 25.91
N ALA A 608 -9.34 4.71 25.49
CA ALA A 608 -10.47 5.38 26.11
C ALA A 608 -11.20 4.45 27.09
N HIS A 609 -11.43 4.92 28.32
CA HIS A 609 -12.07 4.15 29.38
C HIS A 609 -13.18 4.97 30.06
N PRO A 610 -14.37 4.38 30.32
CA PRO A 610 -15.47 5.09 31.00
C PRO A 610 -15.12 5.37 32.47
N MET A 611 -15.49 6.55 32.96
CA MET A 611 -15.40 6.89 34.37
C MET A 611 -16.57 6.25 35.15
N PRO A 612 -16.35 5.76 36.38
CA PRO A 612 -17.45 5.26 37.22
C PRO A 612 -18.44 6.37 37.57
N VAL A 613 -19.71 6.00 37.78
CA VAL A 613 -20.73 6.89 38.34
C VAL A 613 -20.31 7.26 39.76
N SER A 614 -20.20 8.57 40.03
CA SER A 614 -19.60 9.12 41.26
C SER A 614 -19.97 10.60 41.40
N ASP A 615 -19.67 11.24 42.52
CA ASP A 615 -20.01 12.66 42.74
C ASP A 615 -19.37 13.62 41.71
N SER A 616 -18.23 13.23 41.11
CA SER A 616 -17.56 13.96 40.02
C SER A 616 -18.03 13.54 38.62
N ASN A 617 -18.79 12.46 38.50
CA ASN A 617 -19.45 11.98 37.26
C ASN A 617 -20.88 11.50 37.57
N PRO A 618 -21.78 12.38 38.07
CA PRO A 618 -23.09 11.97 38.62
C PRO A 618 -24.09 11.53 37.54
N HIS A 619 -23.73 11.70 36.26
CA HIS A 619 -24.54 11.31 35.11
C HIS A 619 -23.97 10.11 34.34
N GLY A 620 -22.80 9.58 34.74
CA GLY A 620 -22.21 8.39 34.10
C GLY A 620 -21.74 8.58 32.65
N VAL A 621 -21.51 9.82 32.22
CA VAL A 621 -21.14 10.18 30.84
C VAL A 621 -19.64 10.48 30.66
N GLY A 622 -18.91 10.66 31.76
CA GLY A 622 -17.46 10.92 31.72
C GLY A 622 -16.66 9.72 31.24
N TYR A 623 -15.57 9.99 30.53
CA TYR A 623 -14.54 9.02 30.17
C TYR A 623 -13.16 9.68 30.24
N THR A 624 -12.12 8.89 30.39
CA THR A 624 -10.72 9.32 30.38
C THR A 624 -9.97 8.63 29.23
N VAL A 625 -8.89 9.26 28.76
CA VAL A 625 -7.94 8.63 27.84
C VAL A 625 -6.62 8.39 28.59
N ALA A 626 -6.07 7.19 28.47
CA ALA A 626 -4.76 6.81 29.03
C ALA A 626 -3.73 6.64 27.89
N GLU A 627 -2.60 7.33 27.96
CA GLU A 627 -1.42 7.05 27.11
C GLU A 627 -0.61 5.93 27.78
N THR A 628 -0.30 4.87 27.03
CA THR A 628 0.66 3.83 27.43
C THR A 628 1.89 3.86 26.52
N LEU A 629 3.08 3.87 27.11
CA LEU A 629 4.36 3.85 26.42
C LEU A 629 4.83 2.41 26.16
N VAL A 630 5.30 2.15 24.94
CA VAL A 630 5.98 0.89 24.59
C VAL A 630 7.47 1.04 24.89
N LEU A 631 8.00 0.23 25.81
CA LEU A 631 9.38 0.34 26.31
C LEU A 631 10.39 -0.53 25.53
N THR A 632 9.93 -1.67 25.01
CA THR A 632 10.74 -2.66 24.28
C THR A 632 10.09 -3.03 22.94
N SER A 633 10.90 -3.55 22.01
CA SER A 633 10.43 -4.08 20.74
C SER A 633 9.36 -5.16 20.95
N ALA A 634 8.26 -5.10 20.20
CA ALA A 634 7.07 -5.89 20.46
C ALA A 634 6.15 -5.99 19.23
N GLY A 635 5.35 -7.06 19.18
CA GLY A 635 4.12 -7.14 18.40
C GLY A 635 2.93 -6.63 19.22
N LEU A 636 2.04 -5.87 18.59
CA LEU A 636 1.00 -5.07 19.23
C LEU A 636 -0.30 -5.09 18.40
N ASP A 637 -1.43 -5.04 19.08
CA ASP A 637 -2.75 -5.16 18.47
C ASP A 637 -3.65 -3.95 18.76
N LEU A 638 -4.52 -3.65 17.79
CA LEU A 638 -5.64 -2.72 17.95
C LEU A 638 -6.73 -3.34 18.83
N ASP A 639 -7.49 -2.51 19.53
CA ASP A 639 -8.69 -2.92 20.27
C ASP A 639 -9.81 -1.88 20.01
N SER A 640 -10.92 -2.33 19.42
CA SER A 640 -12.07 -1.48 19.13
C SER A 640 -12.98 -1.25 20.34
N ASN A 641 -12.81 -1.99 21.44
CA ASN A 641 -13.58 -1.81 22.68
C ASN A 641 -13.05 -0.63 23.50
N THR A 642 -11.73 -0.42 23.50
CA THR A 642 -11.04 0.71 24.12
C THR A 642 -10.72 1.84 23.13
N ASN A 643 -11.00 1.64 21.83
CA ASN A 643 -10.58 2.53 20.75
C ASN A 643 -9.05 2.79 20.82
N ARG A 644 -8.26 1.72 20.87
CA ARG A 644 -6.80 1.81 20.96
C ARG A 644 -6.22 2.44 19.69
N ILE A 645 -5.50 3.55 19.84
CA ILE A 645 -4.86 4.26 18.73
C ILE A 645 -3.36 4.38 18.99
N PHE A 646 -2.54 3.81 18.11
CA PHE A 646 -1.09 3.96 18.14
C PHE A 646 -0.65 5.36 17.68
N ARG A 647 0.34 5.93 18.35
CA ARG A 647 1.01 7.19 17.97
C ARG A 647 2.52 7.04 18.04
N ILE A 648 3.20 7.49 17.00
CA ILE A 648 4.64 7.75 17.04
C ILE A 648 4.81 9.15 17.61
N ALA A 649 5.63 9.34 18.63
CA ALA A 649 5.83 10.62 19.32
C ALA A 649 7.31 10.95 19.52
N ASN A 650 7.63 12.25 19.63
CA ASN A 650 8.92 12.74 20.10
C ASN A 650 8.72 13.39 21.47
N ALA A 651 9.28 12.80 22.53
CA ALA A 651 9.08 13.28 23.90
C ALA A 651 9.82 14.59 24.23
N ALA A 652 10.85 14.95 23.46
CA ALA A 652 11.65 16.14 23.70
C ALA A 652 11.04 17.42 23.11
N VAL A 653 10.03 17.29 22.22
CA VAL A 653 9.40 18.42 21.54
C VAL A 653 7.92 18.50 21.90
N HIS A 654 7.55 19.55 22.61
CA HIS A 654 6.21 19.77 23.15
C HIS A 654 5.42 20.80 22.32
N ASN A 655 4.12 20.56 22.16
CA ASN A 655 3.21 21.50 21.54
C ASN A 655 2.98 22.73 22.46
N PRO A 656 3.10 23.97 21.96
CA PRO A 656 3.00 25.18 22.79
C PRO A 656 1.59 25.52 23.28
N VAL A 657 0.54 24.79 22.86
CA VAL A 657 -0.86 25.05 23.24
C VAL A 657 -1.30 24.17 24.42
N ASN A 658 -0.87 22.91 24.49
CA ASN A 658 -1.29 21.95 25.50
C ASN A 658 -0.15 21.22 26.23
N GLY A 659 1.13 21.47 25.87
CA GLY A 659 2.29 20.84 26.48
C GLY A 659 2.46 19.35 26.15
N ALA A 660 1.60 18.75 25.33
CA ALA A 660 1.74 17.35 24.92
C ALA A 660 2.88 17.18 23.91
N ALA A 661 3.51 15.99 23.90
CA ALA A 661 4.51 15.62 22.91
C ALA A 661 3.95 15.74 21.47
N VAL A 662 4.77 16.22 20.54
CA VAL A 662 4.45 16.19 19.11
C VAL A 662 4.38 14.73 18.64
N SER A 663 3.36 14.39 17.84
CA SER A 663 3.14 13.01 17.42
C SER A 663 2.40 12.90 16.09
N TYR A 664 2.48 11.72 15.47
CA TYR A 664 1.64 11.28 14.36
C TYR A 664 0.90 10.02 14.78
N LYS A 665 -0.44 10.01 14.64
CA LYS A 665 -1.24 8.82 14.88
C LYS A 665 -1.29 7.92 13.65
N ILE A 666 -1.27 6.62 13.90
CA ILE A 666 -1.47 5.58 12.91
C ILE A 666 -2.96 5.27 12.87
N HIS A 667 -3.58 5.50 11.71
CA HIS A 667 -4.97 5.15 11.44
C HIS A 667 -4.99 4.03 10.40
N ALA A 668 -4.88 2.80 10.88
CA ALA A 668 -5.06 1.58 10.11
C ALA A 668 -6.49 1.04 10.28
N PRO A 669 -7.05 0.30 9.31
CA PRO A 669 -8.29 -0.43 9.47
C PRO A 669 -8.10 -1.62 10.43
N ASN A 670 -9.20 -2.12 11.00
CA ASN A 670 -9.17 -3.43 11.65
C ASN A 670 -8.85 -4.51 10.60
N PHE A 671 -7.86 -5.34 10.91
CA PHE A 671 -7.32 -6.36 10.01
C PHE A 671 -7.48 -7.76 10.63
N GLN A 672 -8.00 -8.72 9.85
CA GLN A 672 -8.04 -10.12 10.23
C GLN A 672 -6.69 -10.77 9.97
N LYS A 673 -5.98 -11.07 11.06
CA LYS A 673 -4.65 -11.70 11.10
C LYS A 673 -4.61 -13.07 10.41
N MET A 674 -3.39 -13.58 10.21
CA MET A 674 -3.09 -14.88 9.61
C MET A 674 -4.02 -15.98 10.13
N LEU A 675 -4.82 -16.57 9.24
CA LEU A 675 -5.74 -17.66 9.56
C LEU A 675 -5.06 -19.04 9.56
N ALA A 676 -3.91 -19.17 8.90
CA ALA A 676 -3.15 -20.41 8.90
C ALA A 676 -2.56 -20.68 10.31
N SER A 677 -2.66 -21.93 10.76
CA SER A 677 -2.16 -22.37 12.09
C SER A 677 -0.75 -21.85 12.39
N PRO A 678 -0.42 -21.46 13.64
CA PRO A 678 0.96 -21.17 14.07
C PRO A 678 1.98 -22.28 13.76
N THR A 679 1.53 -23.53 13.61
CA THR A 679 2.37 -24.67 13.20
C THR A 679 2.60 -24.77 11.69
N SER A 680 1.84 -24.04 10.87
CA SER A 680 1.98 -24.02 9.40
C SER A 680 3.29 -23.34 8.96
N PHE A 681 3.69 -23.55 7.71
CA PHE A 681 4.77 -22.76 7.11
C PHE A 681 4.31 -21.36 6.68
N HIS A 682 3.01 -21.12 6.46
CA HIS A 682 2.49 -19.77 6.18
C HIS A 682 2.74 -18.84 7.37
N HIS A 683 2.27 -19.20 8.57
CA HIS A 683 2.46 -18.40 9.79
C HIS A 683 3.93 -18.30 10.24
N ARG A 684 4.73 -19.36 10.02
CA ARG A 684 6.16 -19.34 10.35
C ARG A 684 6.97 -18.43 9.42
N ARG A 685 6.66 -18.40 8.12
CA ARG A 685 7.34 -17.52 7.13
C ARG A 685 6.84 -16.07 7.21
N ALA A 686 5.53 -15.85 7.33
CA ALA A 686 4.92 -14.53 7.33
C ALA A 686 4.97 -13.90 8.72
N GLU A 687 6.18 -13.52 9.13
CA GLU A 687 6.46 -13.02 10.49
C GLU A 687 5.79 -11.70 10.86
N PHE A 688 5.18 -11.00 9.91
CA PHE A 688 4.39 -9.80 10.21
C PHE A 688 2.90 -10.10 10.46
N ALA A 689 2.38 -11.24 10.02
CA ALA A 689 0.95 -11.41 9.75
C ALA A 689 0.06 -11.71 10.99
N ASP A 690 0.64 -11.79 12.18
CA ASP A 690 0.00 -12.15 13.47
C ASP A 690 -0.19 -10.99 14.45
N HIS A 691 0.17 -9.76 14.07
CA HIS A 691 -0.14 -8.52 14.80
C HIS A 691 -0.65 -7.41 13.88
N ASN A 692 -1.17 -6.32 14.45
CA ASN A 692 -1.55 -5.11 13.68
C ASN A 692 -0.40 -4.12 13.52
N VAL A 693 0.49 -4.05 14.52
CA VAL A 693 1.66 -3.20 14.54
C VAL A 693 2.82 -3.96 15.17
N TYR A 694 4.01 -3.87 14.59
CA TYR A 694 5.27 -4.16 15.29
C TYR A 694 6.06 -2.88 15.51
N VAL A 695 6.89 -2.86 16.56
CA VAL A 695 7.96 -1.86 16.73
C VAL A 695 9.28 -2.56 17.04
N THR A 696 10.34 -2.07 16.41
CA THR A 696 11.73 -2.52 16.62
C THR A 696 12.64 -1.31 16.86
N ALA A 697 13.77 -1.51 17.52
CA ALA A 697 14.86 -0.53 17.45
C ALA A 697 15.46 -0.54 16.03
N HIS A 698 15.88 0.61 15.51
CA HIS A 698 16.47 0.69 14.18
C HIS A 698 17.79 -0.10 14.10
N ARG A 699 17.93 -0.87 13.02
CA ARG A 699 19.19 -1.47 12.58
C ARG A 699 19.25 -1.36 11.05
N ASP A 700 20.42 -1.08 10.50
CA ASP A 700 20.64 -1.08 9.06
C ASP A 700 20.39 -2.50 8.47
N ASP A 701 20.05 -2.58 7.18
CA ASP A 701 19.56 -3.78 6.49
C ASP A 701 18.23 -4.42 7.00
N GLU A 702 17.66 -3.98 8.13
CA GLU A 702 16.30 -4.39 8.56
C GLU A 702 15.24 -3.61 7.76
N LEU A 703 15.01 -4.09 6.53
CA LEU A 703 14.09 -3.49 5.54
C LEU A 703 12.83 -4.32 5.24
N TYR A 704 12.91 -5.66 5.36
CA TYR A 704 11.91 -6.58 4.80
C TYR A 704 11.21 -7.44 5.87
N ALA A 705 9.93 -7.17 6.14
CA ALA A 705 9.21 -7.77 7.27
C ALA A 705 9.02 -9.30 7.18
N GLY A 706 9.03 -9.88 5.97
CA GLY A 706 9.08 -11.33 5.73
C GLY A 706 10.49 -11.95 5.71
N GLY A 707 11.52 -11.16 5.96
CA GLY A 707 12.94 -11.55 5.88
C GLY A 707 13.58 -11.30 4.50
N ARG A 708 14.91 -11.30 4.45
CA ARG A 708 15.69 -10.99 3.22
C ARG A 708 15.45 -11.99 2.09
N TYR A 709 15.17 -13.26 2.42
CA TYR A 709 14.94 -14.34 1.46
C TYR A 709 13.65 -15.10 1.81
N THR A 710 12.55 -14.78 1.13
CA THR A 710 11.21 -15.32 1.39
C THR A 710 10.93 -16.62 0.63
N ASN A 711 11.54 -16.82 -0.54
CA ASN A 711 11.21 -17.95 -1.42
C ASN A 711 11.65 -19.26 -0.76
N GLN A 712 10.72 -20.21 -0.62
CA GLN A 712 10.92 -21.49 0.09
C GLN A 712 11.50 -21.34 1.53
N SER A 713 11.33 -20.16 2.14
CA SER A 713 11.93 -19.82 3.44
C SER A 713 11.35 -20.64 4.60
N ARG A 714 12.05 -20.60 5.74
CA ARG A 714 11.66 -21.34 6.96
C ARG A 714 11.07 -20.48 8.08
N GLY A 715 11.07 -19.15 7.90
CA GLY A 715 10.90 -18.19 8.99
C GLY A 715 12.17 -18.03 9.84
N GLY A 716 12.11 -17.17 10.86
CA GLY A 716 13.21 -16.88 11.78
C GLY A 716 14.14 -15.73 11.35
N THR A 717 13.67 -14.84 10.46
CA THR A 717 14.48 -13.75 9.86
C THR A 717 13.72 -12.44 9.59
N GLY A 718 12.43 -12.38 9.91
CA GLY A 718 11.57 -11.21 9.71
C GLY A 718 11.23 -10.46 11.00
N VAL A 719 10.15 -9.67 10.94
CA VAL A 719 9.85 -8.67 11.99
C VAL A 719 9.50 -9.26 13.36
N ARG A 720 8.89 -10.45 13.43
CA ARG A 720 8.66 -11.17 14.71
C ARG A 720 9.99 -11.47 15.39
N SER A 721 10.93 -12.09 14.67
CA SER A 721 12.28 -12.38 15.17
C SER A 721 13.06 -11.12 15.58
N TRP A 722 12.79 -9.97 14.95
CA TRP A 722 13.39 -8.69 15.32
C TRP A 722 12.74 -8.07 16.56
N ALA A 723 11.43 -8.25 16.74
CA ALA A 723 10.71 -7.79 17.93
C ALA A 723 11.00 -8.65 19.16
N GLU A 724 11.14 -9.96 19.00
CA GLU A 724 11.48 -10.94 20.05
C GLU A 724 12.86 -10.69 20.71
N ARG A 725 13.70 -9.81 20.14
CA ARG A 725 14.96 -9.37 20.76
C ARG A 725 14.77 -8.63 22.09
N GLY A 726 13.63 -7.99 22.29
CA GLY A 726 13.39 -7.12 23.45
C GLY A 726 14.29 -5.87 23.48
N ASP A 727 14.74 -5.38 22.33
CA ASP A 727 15.52 -4.14 22.22
C ASP A 727 14.72 -2.96 22.81
N SER A 728 15.38 -2.01 23.50
CA SER A 728 14.68 -0.82 24.01
C SER A 728 14.23 0.10 22.86
N VAL A 729 12.99 0.60 22.94
CA VAL A 729 12.38 1.51 21.94
C VAL A 729 11.82 2.81 22.57
N GLU A 730 12.13 3.05 23.85
CA GLU A 730 11.78 4.27 24.57
C GLU A 730 12.71 5.43 24.18
N ASP A 731 12.20 6.38 23.39
CA ASP A 731 12.92 7.59 22.93
C ASP A 731 14.28 7.23 22.30
N LYS A 732 14.18 6.45 21.21
CA LYS A 732 15.27 5.86 20.41
C LYS A 732 15.07 6.11 18.93
N ASP A 733 16.06 5.73 18.13
CA ASP A 733 15.82 5.44 16.72
C ASP A 733 15.05 4.12 16.62
N ILE A 734 13.84 4.17 16.06
CA ILE A 734 12.88 3.06 16.01
C ILE A 734 12.36 2.85 14.60
N VAL A 735 11.84 1.66 14.30
CA VAL A 735 11.07 1.38 13.09
C VAL A 735 9.73 0.81 13.49
N VAL A 736 8.65 1.32 12.90
CA VAL A 736 7.28 0.87 13.13
C VAL A 736 6.75 0.21 11.87
N TRP A 737 6.17 -0.97 12.02
CA TRP A 737 5.71 -1.81 10.93
C TRP A 737 4.21 -1.98 11.08
N VAL A 738 3.41 -1.49 10.13
CA VAL A 738 1.94 -1.50 10.25
C VAL A 738 1.35 -2.51 9.28
N GLN A 739 0.57 -3.44 9.81
CA GLN A 739 -0.06 -4.50 9.03
C GLN A 739 -1.52 -4.22 8.75
N PHE A 740 -1.89 -4.44 7.50
CA PHE A 740 -3.22 -4.18 6.96
C PHE A 740 -3.46 -5.14 5.78
N GLY A 741 -4.73 -5.34 5.41
CA GLY A 741 -5.06 -6.34 4.41
C GLY A 741 -6.53 -6.74 4.42
N ILE A 742 -6.87 -7.70 3.57
CA ILE A 742 -8.20 -8.32 3.48
C ILE A 742 -8.11 -9.83 3.64
N ASN A 743 -9.19 -10.42 4.18
CA ASN A 743 -9.49 -11.83 4.00
C ASN A 743 -10.48 -11.93 2.82
N HIS A 744 -9.97 -12.34 1.67
CA HIS A 744 -10.70 -12.41 0.42
C HIS A 744 -11.45 -13.74 0.32
N VAL A 745 -12.78 -13.66 0.43
CA VAL A 745 -13.72 -14.72 0.06
C VAL A 745 -14.26 -14.33 -1.32
N PRO A 746 -13.75 -14.91 -2.43
CA PRO A 746 -14.10 -14.45 -3.77
C PRO A 746 -15.57 -14.67 -4.09
N ARG A 747 -16.10 -13.89 -5.03
CA ARG A 747 -17.49 -13.93 -5.48
C ARG A 747 -17.56 -14.08 -6.99
N VAL A 748 -18.77 -14.26 -7.53
CA VAL A 748 -18.96 -14.34 -8.99
C VAL A 748 -18.66 -12.99 -9.65
N GLU A 749 -18.95 -11.88 -8.97
CA GLU A 749 -18.66 -10.51 -9.41
C GLU A 749 -17.15 -10.19 -9.47
N ASP A 750 -16.28 -11.06 -8.93
CA ASP A 750 -14.83 -10.91 -8.94
C ASP A 750 -14.18 -11.60 -10.16
N PHE A 751 -15.00 -12.12 -11.10
CA PHE A 751 -14.57 -12.85 -12.30
C PHE A 751 -15.43 -12.40 -13.51
N PRO A 752 -14.88 -12.28 -14.74
CA PRO A 752 -13.56 -12.70 -15.22
C PRO A 752 -12.40 -11.79 -14.80
N VAL A 753 -12.68 -10.59 -14.31
CA VAL A 753 -11.72 -9.65 -13.74
C VAL A 753 -12.36 -8.92 -12.56
N MET A 754 -11.62 -8.77 -11.47
CA MET A 754 -12.11 -8.30 -10.18
C MET A 754 -12.20 -6.76 -10.14
N PRO A 755 -13.28 -6.17 -9.59
CA PRO A 755 -13.32 -4.74 -9.24
C PRO A 755 -12.33 -4.38 -8.12
N CYS A 756 -11.81 -3.16 -8.11
CA CYS A 756 -10.79 -2.73 -7.14
C CYS A 756 -11.25 -2.77 -5.67
N GLU A 757 -10.69 -3.68 -4.87
CA GLU A 757 -10.80 -3.67 -3.40
C GLU A 757 -9.72 -2.77 -2.77
N THR A 758 -10.12 -1.81 -1.94
CA THR A 758 -9.26 -0.68 -1.51
C THR A 758 -8.97 -0.68 -0.02
N MET A 759 -7.68 -0.62 0.34
CA MET A 759 -7.19 -0.61 1.71
C MET A 759 -6.26 0.60 1.93
N ARG A 760 -6.38 1.30 3.06
CA ARG A 760 -5.61 2.54 3.31
C ARG A 760 -5.17 2.66 4.76
N VAL A 761 -3.87 2.91 4.98
CA VAL A 761 -3.28 3.26 6.29
C VAL A 761 -2.88 4.72 6.24
N ALA A 762 -3.31 5.53 7.21
CA ALA A 762 -3.04 6.97 7.24
C ALA A 762 -2.26 7.42 8.49
N LEU A 763 -1.24 8.24 8.28
CA LEU A 763 -0.42 8.87 9.31
C LEU A 763 -0.87 10.34 9.45
N LYS A 764 -1.49 10.68 10.59
CA LYS A 764 -2.14 11.98 10.80
C LYS A 764 -1.52 12.75 11.97
N PRO A 765 -1.24 14.06 11.84
CA PRO A 765 -0.61 14.84 12.90
C PRO A 765 -1.51 14.93 14.15
N VAL A 766 -0.92 14.70 15.32
CA VAL A 766 -1.55 14.86 16.65
C VAL A 766 -0.61 15.66 17.54
N ASN A 767 -1.05 16.86 17.94
CA ASN A 767 -0.21 17.86 18.61
C ASN A 767 1.05 18.30 17.82
N PHE A 768 1.29 17.83 16.60
CA PHE A 768 2.46 18.24 15.81
C PHE A 768 2.42 19.74 15.43
N PHE A 769 1.23 20.28 15.15
CA PHE A 769 1.02 21.70 14.83
C PHE A 769 0.23 22.41 15.93
N SER A 770 0.44 23.72 16.10
CA SER A 770 -0.28 24.56 17.08
C SER A 770 -1.72 24.92 16.68
N ARG A 771 -2.11 24.61 15.44
CA ARG A 771 -3.47 24.76 14.87
C ARG A 771 -3.60 23.87 13.63
N ASN A 772 -4.79 23.83 13.02
CA ASN A 772 -4.99 23.21 11.70
C ASN A 772 -3.97 23.79 10.69
N PRO A 773 -3.07 22.97 10.09
CA PRO A 773 -2.04 23.46 9.17
C PRO A 773 -2.58 23.82 7.78
N ALA A 774 -3.81 23.41 7.44
CA ALA A 774 -4.52 23.76 6.20
C ALA A 774 -5.42 25.01 6.32
N ILE A 775 -5.23 25.83 7.36
CA ILE A 775 -6.05 27.05 7.59
C ILE A 775 -5.69 28.22 6.68
N ASP A 776 -4.53 28.17 6.03
CA ASP A 776 -4.03 29.14 5.06
C ASP A 776 -4.21 28.72 3.59
N VAL A 777 -4.75 27.52 3.34
CA VAL A 777 -5.18 27.09 1.99
C VAL A 777 -6.26 28.05 1.47
N PRO A 778 -6.15 28.55 0.22
CA PRO A 778 -7.10 29.52 -0.34
C PRO A 778 -8.57 29.04 -0.25
N PRO A 779 -9.49 29.88 0.24
CA PRO A 779 -10.92 29.54 0.29
C PRO A 779 -11.47 29.17 -1.08
N SER A 780 -12.20 28.06 -1.15
CA SER A 780 -12.74 27.57 -2.42
C SER A 780 -13.95 28.40 -2.86
N THR A 781 -13.88 28.94 -4.08
CA THR A 781 -14.92 29.81 -4.65
C THR A 781 -15.34 29.34 -6.03
N GLN A 782 -16.54 29.73 -6.47
CA GLN A 782 -16.99 29.50 -7.85
C GLN A 782 -16.13 30.24 -8.88
N ALA A 783 -15.53 31.38 -8.50
CA ALA A 783 -14.63 32.14 -9.37
C ALA A 783 -13.36 31.35 -9.72
N THR A 784 -12.89 30.50 -8.81
CA THR A 784 -11.75 29.59 -9.00
C THR A 784 -12.17 28.23 -9.58
N ASN A 785 -13.21 27.61 -9.01
CA ASN A 785 -13.55 26.20 -9.26
C ASN A 785 -14.39 25.96 -10.53
N LYS A 786 -14.97 27.02 -11.13
CA LYS A 786 -15.70 27.01 -12.42
C LYS A 786 -16.79 25.93 -12.59
N SER A 787 -17.40 25.44 -11.50
CA SER A 787 -18.37 24.35 -11.56
C SER A 787 -19.64 24.77 -12.32
N VAL A 788 -20.09 23.96 -13.29
CA VAL A 788 -21.27 24.28 -14.11
C VAL A 788 -22.52 23.61 -13.51
N LEU A 789 -23.66 24.32 -13.55
CA LEU A 789 -24.95 23.73 -13.18
C LEU A 789 -25.42 22.78 -14.29
N VAL A 790 -25.66 21.52 -13.94
CA VAL A 790 -26.34 20.58 -14.84
C VAL A 790 -27.84 20.86 -14.77
N ALA A 791 -28.45 21.18 -15.92
CA ALA A 791 -29.88 21.41 -16.01
C ALA A 791 -30.68 20.13 -15.76
N ALA A 792 -31.79 20.26 -15.03
CA ALA A 792 -32.78 19.19 -14.93
C ALA A 792 -33.64 19.20 -16.21
N GLU A 793 -33.38 18.22 -17.08
CA GLU A 793 -34.04 18.00 -18.38
C GLU A 793 -33.77 19.06 -19.47
N GLY A 794 -33.87 18.65 -20.74
CA GLY A 794 -33.90 19.52 -21.92
C GLY A 794 -32.56 20.06 -22.43
N THR A 795 -31.83 20.87 -21.63
CA THR A 795 -30.72 21.69 -22.14
C THR A 795 -29.36 21.00 -22.13
N LYS A 796 -28.77 20.80 -23.31
CA LYS A 796 -27.38 20.34 -23.47
C LYS A 796 -26.38 21.49 -23.27
N ALA A 797 -25.79 21.56 -22.08
CA ALA A 797 -24.62 22.39 -21.83
C ALA A 797 -23.34 21.70 -22.34
N GLU A 798 -22.99 21.91 -23.61
CA GLU A 798 -21.76 21.36 -24.22
C GLU A 798 -20.57 22.31 -23.99
N ALA A 799 -19.55 21.86 -23.25
CA ALA A 799 -18.32 22.60 -22.99
C ALA A 799 -17.19 22.09 -23.91
N THR A 800 -16.69 22.95 -24.80
CA THR A 800 -15.62 22.57 -25.72
C THR A 800 -14.25 22.69 -25.05
N VAL A 801 -13.56 21.56 -24.90
CA VAL A 801 -12.13 21.53 -24.58
C VAL A 801 -11.35 21.59 -25.89
N GLY A 802 -10.56 22.66 -26.10
CA GLY A 802 -9.69 22.80 -27.26
C GLY A 802 -8.46 21.88 -27.18
N VAL A 803 -7.77 21.71 -28.31
CA VAL A 803 -6.62 20.80 -28.47
C VAL A 803 -5.45 21.11 -27.51
N GLU A 804 -5.40 22.33 -26.98
CA GLU A 804 -4.41 22.80 -25.99
C GLU A 804 -4.92 22.73 -24.53
N GLY A 805 -5.99 21.97 -24.25
CA GLY A 805 -6.63 21.89 -22.92
C GLY A 805 -7.44 23.14 -22.51
N LYS A 806 -7.48 24.19 -23.35
CA LYS A 806 -8.25 25.41 -23.12
C LYS A 806 -9.76 25.11 -23.16
N VAL A 807 -10.43 25.25 -22.02
CA VAL A 807 -11.88 25.06 -21.91
C VAL A 807 -12.61 26.36 -22.27
N CYS A 808 -13.38 26.35 -23.37
CA CYS A 808 -14.26 27.45 -23.71
C CYS A 808 -15.56 27.39 -22.88
N CYS A 809 -16.05 28.56 -22.48
CA CYS A 809 -17.31 28.65 -21.72
C CYS A 809 -18.49 28.16 -22.55
N VAL A 810 -19.41 27.42 -21.91
CA VAL A 810 -20.71 27.07 -22.51
C VAL A 810 -21.42 28.36 -22.91
N LYS A 811 -21.88 28.42 -24.16
CA LYS A 811 -22.74 29.51 -24.62
C LYS A 811 -24.15 29.23 -24.13
N GLU A 812 -24.71 30.09 -23.29
CA GLU A 812 -26.13 29.99 -22.91
C GLU A 812 -26.97 30.14 -24.18
N VAL A 813 -27.77 29.11 -24.48
CA VAL A 813 -28.80 29.14 -25.52
C VAL A 813 -30.12 29.39 -24.79
N ASN A 814 -30.62 30.62 -24.91
CA ASN A 814 -31.93 31.05 -24.40
C ASN A 814 -33.09 30.40 -25.16
#